data_AF-A0A222NZK7-F1
#
_entry.id   AF-A0A222NZK7-F1
#
_cell.length_a   1.000
_cell.length_b   1.000
_cell.length_c   1.000
_cell.angle_alpha   90.00
_cell.angle_beta   90.00
_cell.angle_gamma   90.00
#
_symmetry.space_group_name_H-M   'P 1'
#
loop_
_entity.id
_entity.type
_entity.pdbx_description
1 polymer ?
#
loop_
_entity_poly.entity_id
_entity_poly.type
_entity_poly.pdbx_seq_one_letter_code
_entity_poly.pdbx_strand_id
1 'polypeptide(L)'
;MLVSQVYKFINALTDIEHNLGPHDQELLHAFKEKYPLSNSETEANLTENADLALNGEELQWIQEVFAKRWTHIADTSEDYTFDPRGNNIPWITFARELGKVCKKPYLMVLMPKLESIDPEKFLRLEDDQDPRSIYLSNDDKTWHRVKGLLERLQQPSAVFSTFDVKKILPRALTLKEMFRIRSKKGDELAKEIDNETYANLWDYIMRRFAPTWQQKGKCPEHLLPDLLEVVECYFNAKAMNQNLKVFHQKLKNFTKDLEACPLEDINHFYGIEIFGREHNHYLVNILLDCFNETPDLEEKLADVARWICRFDPTLVSKCENLLPVYKILKVGEYFDLTHLRQLINKLDSNAAEIKPKIHDFLEKIPATGEISKEIITEIKKLYAFRWQIIKDSPHDYLRKQNEENRSWIRLAQYLAGAGYIEANYYKLLIPTLTEDSDPISKEILTNFPLSRFILSEDEKELIYLPNCVSQHQANGTFYHFSGERFRKLTAKEIERLPFAELQFYEYYAQVVAIEEECLPIKKSTVMALKELVNGTLNPYALRLGHSITSEQERIAEEAYFKFFGFLNNLPEDELARLYAHTVIWRGQKRSVQEILAEVQLNETPEEDKNSTIQTISLSEDQMRSGEKLEEKNSTTHQKENTSAEPIVAKEVPLKERECIAFAGQFFAKLVADYAPEEKFNQAIEENALAALDDMRLCSAQLVFRNWDFVDDKEATRRALTILVSLITHNFSCIWGTGSSLQFWDQKKNIITATGKELFKALEYALDNGDFSKIRFTYTYTMRNIVKRALEQNDFIRKYIRYKDTLDWLESIKDESMFEPRNQVCFEPELLLSVLTSLTERCNAKTSMLIENFLDELIKTRIQPENQYQQWVRINVEFNKLLNNKALPPKARHLILQELRKRKISDHDNDLNEKVVHFITRRLARVSISSTNQYGMFNTTPGKFGAQYNETKKRLEQYISSLELSSKKEITISELISQFKIGIKGIVNSHNIAMTQYLESLTQSIPLQHVGDDIVQMEPISLKA
;
A
#
# COMPACT_ATOMS: atom_id res chain seq x y z
N MET A 1 -4.96 -27.60 55.68
CA MET A 1 -6.44 -27.50 55.63
C MET A 1 -6.99 -28.72 56.33
N LEU A 2 -7.99 -28.59 57.20
CA LEU A 2 -8.60 -29.74 57.88
C LEU A 2 -9.75 -30.31 57.06
N VAL A 3 -9.98 -31.63 57.12
CA VAL A 3 -11.13 -32.28 56.48
C VAL A 3 -12.46 -31.66 56.98
N SER A 4 -12.51 -31.19 58.24
CA SER A 4 -13.66 -30.45 58.78
C SER A 4 -14.06 -29.20 57.98
N GLN A 5 -13.10 -28.53 57.32
CA GLN A 5 -13.40 -27.38 56.45
C GLN A 5 -14.02 -27.81 55.12
N VAL A 6 -13.71 -29.01 54.63
CA VAL A 6 -14.36 -29.62 53.46
C VAL A 6 -15.81 -29.98 53.79
N TYR A 7 -16.06 -30.59 54.96
CA TYR A 7 -17.43 -30.89 55.39
C TYR A 7 -18.28 -29.63 55.58
N LYS A 8 -17.72 -28.54 56.11
CA LYS A 8 -18.40 -27.23 56.18
C LYS A 8 -18.79 -26.72 54.80
N PHE A 9 -17.90 -26.87 53.82
CA PHE A 9 -18.18 -26.49 52.43
C PHE A 9 -19.28 -27.36 51.79
N ILE A 10 -19.23 -28.68 51.99
CA ILE A 10 -20.26 -29.61 51.49
C ILE A 10 -21.63 -29.29 52.10
N ASN A 11 -21.70 -29.03 53.41
CA ASN A 11 -22.94 -28.63 54.08
C ASN A 11 -23.47 -27.31 53.52
N ALA A 12 -22.60 -26.30 53.39
CA ALA A 12 -22.99 -25.00 52.84
C ALA A 12 -23.51 -25.09 51.39
N LEU A 13 -22.97 -25.99 50.56
CA LEU A 13 -23.49 -26.25 49.22
C LEU A 13 -24.79 -27.06 49.24
N THR A 14 -24.92 -28.01 50.16
CA THR A 14 -26.14 -28.83 50.33
C THR A 14 -27.33 -27.97 50.75
N ASP A 15 -27.11 -26.98 51.62
CA ASP A 15 -28.13 -26.02 52.07
C ASP A 15 -28.73 -25.21 50.91
N ILE A 16 -27.97 -25.01 49.83
CA ILE A 16 -28.38 -24.27 48.63
C ILE A 16 -28.54 -25.16 47.38
N GLU A 17 -28.59 -26.49 47.53
CA GLU A 17 -28.56 -27.46 46.42
C GLU A 17 -29.66 -27.23 45.37
N HIS A 18 -30.82 -26.75 45.81
CA HIS A 18 -31.96 -26.42 44.96
C HIS A 18 -31.74 -25.17 44.07
N ASN A 19 -30.77 -24.32 44.41
CA ASN A 19 -30.40 -23.12 43.65
C ASN A 19 -29.15 -23.32 42.81
N LEU A 20 -28.42 -24.44 42.98
CA LEU A 20 -27.20 -24.72 42.22
C LEU A 20 -27.51 -25.11 40.78
N GLY A 21 -26.68 -24.65 39.84
CA GLY A 21 -26.72 -25.12 38.46
C GLY A 21 -26.33 -26.61 38.33
N PRO A 22 -26.65 -27.26 37.19
CA PRO A 22 -26.38 -28.69 36.98
C PRO A 22 -24.91 -29.09 37.20
N HIS A 23 -23.97 -28.23 36.81
CA HIS A 23 -22.54 -28.47 37.01
C HIS A 23 -22.13 -28.38 38.48
N ASP A 24 -22.64 -27.40 39.24
CA ASP A 24 -22.36 -27.30 40.67
C ASP A 24 -22.97 -28.46 41.47
N GLN A 25 -24.11 -28.99 41.03
CA GLN A 25 -24.69 -30.22 41.59
C GLN A 25 -23.81 -31.46 41.30
N GLU A 26 -23.27 -31.59 40.09
CA GLU A 26 -22.31 -32.65 39.74
C GLU A 26 -21.04 -32.57 40.61
N LEU A 27 -20.51 -31.36 40.80
CA LEU A 27 -19.35 -31.13 41.66
C LEU A 27 -19.67 -31.44 43.12
N LEU A 28 -20.84 -31.03 43.63
CA LEU A 28 -21.31 -31.36 44.97
C LEU A 28 -21.41 -32.88 45.16
N HIS A 29 -21.93 -33.62 44.18
CA HIS A 29 -21.97 -35.08 44.22
C HIS A 29 -20.55 -35.67 44.29
N ALA A 30 -19.61 -35.19 43.47
CA ALA A 30 -18.21 -35.63 43.53
C ALA A 30 -17.56 -35.37 44.89
N PHE A 31 -17.88 -34.24 45.54
CA PHE A 31 -17.46 -33.95 46.92
C PHE A 31 -18.11 -34.89 47.93
N LYS A 32 -19.43 -35.16 47.84
CA LYS A 32 -20.15 -36.10 48.70
C LYS A 32 -19.65 -37.54 48.55
N GLU A 33 -19.22 -37.94 47.35
CA GLU A 33 -18.65 -39.27 47.08
C GLU A 33 -17.25 -39.42 47.67
N LYS A 34 -16.38 -38.42 47.51
CA LYS A 34 -15.01 -38.44 48.02
C LYS A 34 -14.93 -38.20 49.53
N TYR A 35 -15.86 -37.40 50.07
CA TYR A 35 -15.97 -37.05 51.49
C TYR A 35 -17.39 -37.32 52.00
N PRO A 36 -17.77 -38.60 52.21
CA PRO A 36 -19.13 -38.96 52.60
C PRO A 36 -19.50 -38.38 53.97
N LEU A 37 -20.65 -37.70 54.03
CA LEU A 37 -21.31 -37.29 55.27
C LEU A 37 -22.07 -38.51 55.83
N SER A 38 -21.66 -39.07 56.96
CA SER A 38 -22.39 -40.19 57.57
C SER A 38 -23.74 -39.71 58.12
N ASN A 39 -24.82 -40.25 57.59
CA ASN A 39 -26.15 -40.13 58.19
C ASN A 39 -26.15 -40.91 59.52
N SER A 40 -26.25 -40.17 60.63
CA SER A 40 -26.60 -40.58 62.00
C SER A 40 -26.20 -42.00 62.44
N GLU A 41 -25.14 -42.12 63.27
CA GLU A 41 -24.99 -43.02 64.45
C GLU A 41 -23.53 -43.37 64.82
N THR A 42 -22.50 -42.82 64.16
CA THR A 42 -21.08 -43.01 64.59
C THR A 42 -20.32 -41.69 64.68
N GLU A 43 -20.72 -40.82 65.62
CA GLU A 43 -20.02 -39.55 65.92
C GLU A 43 -18.56 -39.75 66.41
N ALA A 44 -18.20 -40.94 66.88
CA ALA A 44 -16.88 -41.24 67.44
C ALA A 44 -15.75 -41.37 66.39
N ASN A 45 -16.06 -41.73 65.13
CA ASN A 45 -15.03 -41.87 64.07
C ASN A 45 -14.87 -40.62 63.19
N LEU A 46 -15.86 -39.71 63.20
CA LEU A 46 -15.80 -38.44 62.47
C LEU A 46 -14.93 -37.41 63.18
N THR A 47 -14.82 -37.47 64.52
CA THR A 47 -13.93 -36.59 65.29
C THR A 47 -12.46 -36.92 65.06
N GLU A 48 -12.09 -38.20 64.83
CA GLU A 48 -10.71 -38.57 64.48
C GLU A 48 -10.30 -38.11 63.07
N ASN A 49 -11.21 -38.15 62.08
CA ASN A 49 -10.92 -37.75 60.69
C ASN A 49 -11.10 -36.25 60.43
N ALA A 50 -11.94 -35.55 61.19
CA ALA A 50 -12.20 -34.12 61.03
C ALA A 50 -10.98 -33.23 61.33
N ASP A 51 -10.09 -33.72 62.20
CA ASP A 51 -8.83 -33.07 62.58
C ASP A 51 -7.62 -33.51 61.74
N LEU A 52 -7.81 -34.40 60.75
CA LEU A 52 -6.76 -34.75 59.79
C LEU A 52 -6.52 -33.60 58.81
N ALA A 53 -5.24 -33.32 58.54
CA ALA A 53 -4.83 -32.39 57.51
C ALA A 53 -4.94 -33.06 56.13
N LEU A 54 -5.51 -32.34 55.16
CA LEU A 54 -5.53 -32.78 53.76
C LEU A 54 -4.11 -33.01 53.24
N ASN A 55 -3.91 -34.15 52.55
CA ASN A 55 -2.64 -34.47 51.92
C ASN A 55 -2.47 -33.74 50.57
N GLY A 56 -1.30 -33.88 49.95
CA GLY A 56 -0.98 -33.19 48.68
C GLY A 56 -1.89 -33.59 47.51
N GLU A 57 -2.26 -34.86 47.40
CA GLU A 57 -3.14 -35.37 46.34
C GLU A 57 -4.58 -34.87 46.49
N GLU A 58 -5.06 -34.78 47.73
CA GLU A 58 -6.38 -34.22 48.03
C GLU A 58 -6.46 -32.73 47.72
N LEU A 59 -5.43 -31.96 48.10
CA LEU A 59 -5.33 -30.54 47.76
C LEU A 59 -5.28 -30.32 46.25
N GLN A 60 -4.54 -31.16 45.52
CA GLN A 60 -4.49 -31.10 44.06
C GLN A 60 -5.87 -31.39 43.45
N TRP A 61 -6.54 -32.44 43.89
CA TRP A 61 -7.88 -32.78 43.40
C TRP A 61 -8.88 -31.64 43.64
N ILE A 62 -8.87 -31.01 44.82
CA ILE A 62 -9.73 -29.84 45.10
C ILE A 62 -9.42 -28.70 44.13
N GLN A 63 -8.15 -28.43 43.85
CA GLN A 63 -7.76 -27.40 42.88
C GLN A 63 -8.22 -27.73 41.45
N GLU A 64 -8.18 -28.99 41.05
CA GLU A 64 -8.72 -29.46 39.77
C GLU A 64 -10.25 -29.27 39.69
N VAL A 65 -10.97 -29.46 40.81
CA VAL A 65 -12.40 -29.17 40.88
C VAL A 65 -12.69 -27.68 40.70
N PHE A 66 -11.92 -26.79 41.35
CA PHE A 66 -12.03 -25.34 41.11
C PHE A 66 -11.73 -24.97 39.65
N ALA A 67 -10.72 -25.59 39.04
CA ALA A 67 -10.40 -25.40 37.63
C ALA A 67 -11.56 -25.84 36.73
N LYS A 68 -12.16 -27.01 37.01
CA LYS A 68 -13.33 -27.54 36.30
C LYS A 68 -14.53 -26.61 36.46
N ARG A 69 -14.79 -26.09 37.67
CA ARG A 69 -15.88 -25.12 37.87
C ARG A 69 -15.65 -23.87 37.03
N TRP A 70 -14.46 -23.26 37.12
CA TRP A 70 -14.12 -22.04 36.40
C TRP A 70 -14.36 -22.17 34.88
N THR A 71 -14.01 -23.30 34.26
CA THR A 71 -14.25 -23.50 32.82
C THR A 71 -15.72 -23.53 32.43
N HIS A 72 -16.64 -23.79 33.37
CA HIS A 72 -18.09 -23.82 33.12
C HIS A 72 -18.78 -22.51 33.47
N ILE A 73 -18.29 -21.77 34.48
CA ILE A 73 -18.95 -20.55 34.97
C ILE A 73 -18.38 -19.26 34.39
N ALA A 74 -17.18 -19.27 33.81
CA ALA A 74 -16.56 -18.09 33.24
C ALA A 74 -17.47 -17.45 32.18
N ASP A 75 -17.64 -16.13 32.26
CA ASP A 75 -18.50 -15.31 31.39
C ASP A 75 -20.01 -15.67 31.46
N THR A 76 -20.45 -16.40 32.48
CA THR A 76 -21.87 -16.71 32.75
C THR A 76 -22.41 -15.89 33.93
N SER A 77 -23.71 -16.01 34.24
CA SER A 77 -24.29 -15.39 35.43
C SER A 77 -23.69 -15.87 36.76
N GLU A 78 -23.00 -17.02 36.76
CA GLU A 78 -22.33 -17.61 37.94
C GLU A 78 -20.84 -17.22 38.04
N ASP A 79 -20.32 -16.37 37.13
CA ASP A 79 -18.93 -15.91 37.17
C ASP A 79 -18.62 -15.16 38.48
N TYR A 80 -17.53 -15.56 39.15
CA TYR A 80 -17.08 -14.94 40.41
C TYR A 80 -16.89 -13.43 40.31
N THR A 81 -16.44 -12.95 39.16
CA THR A 81 -16.15 -11.53 38.91
C THR A 81 -17.39 -10.72 38.57
N PHE A 82 -18.53 -11.37 38.26
CA PHE A 82 -19.81 -10.73 37.95
C PHE A 82 -20.63 -10.54 39.23
N ASP A 83 -20.83 -11.62 40.00
CA ASP A 83 -21.50 -11.55 41.29
C ASP A 83 -20.89 -12.56 42.29
N PRO A 84 -20.16 -12.10 43.31
CA PRO A 84 -19.58 -12.96 44.34
C PRO A 84 -20.61 -13.44 45.38
N ARG A 85 -21.88 -13.03 45.27
CA ARG A 85 -22.96 -13.37 46.21
C ARG A 85 -23.69 -14.64 45.78
N GLY A 86 -24.72 -15.02 46.53
CA GLY A 86 -25.56 -16.20 46.25
C GLY A 86 -24.75 -17.49 46.20
N ASN A 87 -24.88 -18.24 45.10
CA ASN A 87 -24.24 -19.55 44.90
C ASN A 87 -22.71 -19.49 44.97
N ASN A 88 -22.09 -18.33 44.77
CA ASN A 88 -20.63 -18.18 44.81
C ASN A 88 -20.05 -18.05 46.24
N ILE A 89 -20.87 -17.76 47.26
CA ILE A 89 -20.39 -17.53 48.63
C ILE A 89 -19.66 -18.74 49.22
N PRO A 90 -20.20 -19.98 49.14
CA PRO A 90 -19.50 -21.15 49.66
C PRO A 90 -18.16 -21.39 48.96
N TRP A 91 -18.11 -21.24 47.64
CA TRP A 91 -16.91 -21.42 46.82
C TRP A 91 -15.81 -20.39 47.15
N ILE A 92 -16.17 -19.11 47.27
CA ILE A 92 -15.23 -18.04 47.63
C ILE A 92 -14.69 -18.23 49.05
N THR A 93 -15.56 -18.60 49.99
CA THR A 93 -15.17 -18.85 51.39
C THR A 93 -14.19 -20.02 51.47
N PHE A 94 -14.48 -21.11 50.76
CA PHE A 94 -13.60 -22.28 50.71
C PHE A 94 -12.26 -21.97 50.02
N ALA A 95 -12.28 -21.20 48.93
CA ALA A 95 -11.06 -20.76 48.24
C ALA A 95 -10.15 -19.87 49.10
N ARG A 96 -10.71 -19.01 49.97
CA ARG A 96 -9.92 -18.19 50.92
C ARG A 96 -9.16 -19.07 51.91
N GLU A 97 -9.81 -20.09 52.44
CA GLU A 97 -9.16 -21.04 53.34
C GLU A 97 -8.11 -21.90 52.59
N LEU A 98 -8.42 -22.34 51.37
CA LEU A 98 -7.48 -23.09 50.54
C LEU A 98 -6.27 -22.24 50.13
N GLY A 99 -6.46 -20.96 49.81
CA GLY A 99 -5.40 -20.02 49.44
C GLY A 99 -4.37 -19.83 50.55
N LYS A 100 -4.82 -19.67 51.81
CA LYS A 100 -3.94 -19.60 53.00
C LYS A 100 -3.06 -20.84 53.13
N VAL A 101 -3.63 -22.02 52.88
CA VAL A 101 -2.93 -23.32 53.00
C VAL A 101 -1.94 -23.52 51.86
N CYS A 102 -2.33 -23.15 50.64
CA CYS A 102 -1.51 -23.28 49.44
C CYS A 102 -0.52 -22.12 49.25
N LYS A 103 -0.48 -21.13 50.15
CA LYS A 103 0.35 -19.92 50.07
C LYS A 103 0.21 -19.19 48.72
N LYS A 104 -1.02 -19.12 48.20
CA LYS A 104 -1.35 -18.38 46.98
C LYS A 104 -2.61 -17.55 47.18
N PRO A 105 -2.75 -16.39 46.50
CA PRO A 105 -3.96 -15.58 46.55
C PRO A 105 -5.20 -16.41 46.23
N TYR A 106 -6.30 -16.20 46.97
CA TYR A 106 -7.51 -17.00 46.80
C TYR A 106 -8.15 -16.83 45.41
N LEU A 107 -7.94 -15.69 44.75
CA LEU A 107 -8.35 -15.48 43.37
C LEU A 107 -7.65 -16.44 42.40
N MET A 108 -6.41 -16.85 42.67
CA MET A 108 -5.69 -17.88 41.90
C MET A 108 -6.14 -19.32 42.26
N VAL A 109 -6.92 -19.49 43.33
CA VAL A 109 -7.66 -20.74 43.58
C VAL A 109 -8.94 -20.76 42.75
N LEU A 110 -9.71 -19.67 42.79
CA LEU A 110 -10.96 -19.54 42.05
C LEU A 110 -10.77 -19.54 40.53
N MET A 111 -9.70 -18.89 40.06
CA MET A 111 -9.34 -18.73 38.65
C MET A 111 -7.90 -19.21 38.44
N PRO A 112 -7.66 -20.52 38.27
CA PRO A 112 -6.31 -21.09 38.29
C PRO A 112 -5.37 -20.63 37.16
N LYS A 113 -5.91 -20.05 36.08
CA LYS A 113 -5.14 -19.56 34.92
C LYS A 113 -4.59 -18.14 35.10
N LEU A 114 -4.89 -17.50 36.22
CA LEU A 114 -4.65 -16.08 36.45
C LEU A 114 -3.17 -15.80 36.74
N GLU A 115 -2.60 -14.77 36.10
CA GLU A 115 -1.22 -14.34 36.34
C GLU A 115 -1.07 -13.56 37.65
N SER A 116 0.14 -13.50 38.22
CA SER A 116 0.35 -12.90 39.54
C SER A 116 0.49 -11.37 39.53
N ILE A 117 0.61 -10.74 38.36
CA ILE A 117 0.96 -9.33 38.20
C ILE A 117 -0.02 -8.65 37.21
N ASP A 118 -0.54 -7.48 37.59
CA ASP A 118 -1.31 -6.61 36.70
C ASP A 118 -0.38 -5.80 35.76
N PRO A 119 -0.63 -5.76 34.44
CA PRO A 119 0.20 -5.04 33.47
C PRO A 119 0.21 -3.51 33.63
N GLU A 120 -0.79 -2.91 34.28
CA GLU A 120 -0.88 -1.45 34.34
C GLU A 120 0.05 -0.83 35.39
N LYS A 121 0.12 -1.44 36.58
CA LYS A 121 0.93 -0.92 37.70
C LYS A 121 1.95 -1.92 38.24
N PHE A 122 2.08 -3.09 37.62
CA PHE A 122 2.92 -4.20 38.07
C PHE A 122 2.62 -4.63 39.53
N LEU A 123 1.37 -4.44 39.96
CA LEU A 123 0.92 -4.78 41.32
C LEU A 123 0.53 -6.26 41.39
N ARG A 124 0.80 -6.87 42.54
CA ARG A 124 0.37 -8.25 42.83
C ARG A 124 -1.10 -8.28 43.27
N LEU A 125 -1.71 -9.45 43.18
CA LEU A 125 -3.02 -9.72 43.76
C LEU A 125 -2.95 -9.59 45.28
N GLU A 126 -3.94 -8.91 45.86
CA GLU A 126 -4.09 -8.78 47.31
C GLU A 126 -4.93 -9.95 47.86
N ASP A 127 -4.64 -10.39 49.08
CA ASP A 127 -5.26 -11.59 49.67
C ASP A 127 -6.74 -11.42 50.05
N ASP A 128 -7.22 -10.18 50.19
CA ASP A 128 -8.58 -9.81 50.60
C ASP A 128 -9.40 -9.10 49.50
N GLN A 129 -8.86 -9.03 48.29
CA GLN A 129 -9.43 -8.30 47.16
C GLN A 129 -10.80 -8.83 46.73
N ASP A 130 -11.83 -7.98 46.60
CA ASP A 130 -13.16 -8.37 46.05
C ASP A 130 -13.00 -8.86 44.59
N PRO A 131 -13.56 -10.03 44.19
CA PRO A 131 -13.46 -10.52 42.82
C PRO A 131 -14.00 -9.54 41.76
N ARG A 132 -14.98 -8.70 42.12
CA ARG A 132 -15.53 -7.67 41.23
C ARG A 132 -14.55 -6.54 40.93
N SER A 133 -13.52 -6.36 41.76
CA SER A 133 -12.51 -5.31 41.56
C SER A 133 -11.54 -5.57 40.40
N ILE A 134 -11.59 -6.77 39.81
CA ILE A 134 -10.78 -7.14 38.64
C ILE A 134 -11.65 -7.48 37.42
N TYR A 135 -11.07 -7.38 36.23
CA TYR A 135 -11.60 -7.99 35.01
C TYR A 135 -10.47 -8.72 34.27
N LEU A 136 -10.83 -9.75 33.51
CA LEU A 136 -9.87 -10.57 32.77
C LEU A 136 -9.77 -10.11 31.32
N SER A 137 -8.56 -10.15 30.78
CA SER A 137 -8.25 -9.90 29.38
C SER A 137 -8.77 -11.02 28.46
N ASN A 138 -8.71 -10.80 27.14
CA ASN A 138 -9.18 -11.75 26.13
C ASN A 138 -8.45 -13.11 26.18
N ASP A 139 -7.24 -13.16 26.77
CA ASP A 139 -6.44 -14.38 26.95
C ASP A 139 -6.89 -15.26 28.14
N ASP A 140 -7.86 -14.81 28.93
CA ASP A 140 -8.37 -15.44 30.15
C ASP A 140 -7.31 -15.69 31.24
N LYS A 141 -6.17 -14.98 31.17
CA LYS A 141 -5.02 -15.13 32.08
C LYS A 141 -4.61 -13.81 32.70
N THR A 142 -4.48 -12.79 31.86
CA THR A 142 -4.09 -11.44 32.27
C THR A 142 -5.29 -10.79 32.96
N TRP A 143 -5.08 -10.22 34.14
CA TRP A 143 -6.12 -9.52 34.89
C TRP A 143 -5.76 -8.04 35.05
N HIS A 144 -6.80 -7.22 35.14
CA HIS A 144 -6.70 -5.77 35.26
C HIS A 144 -7.54 -5.27 36.43
N ARG A 145 -7.12 -4.18 37.07
CA ARG A 145 -7.91 -3.53 38.12
C ARG A 145 -8.96 -2.61 37.53
N VAL A 146 -10.22 -2.79 37.94
CA VAL A 146 -11.35 -1.89 37.63
C VAL A 146 -11.04 -0.46 38.13
N LYS A 147 -10.40 -0.35 39.30
CA LYS A 147 -9.96 0.95 39.86
C LYS A 147 -8.88 1.61 39.00
N GLY A 148 -7.94 0.83 38.42
CA GLY A 148 -6.88 1.34 37.56
C GLY A 148 -7.44 1.98 36.29
N LEU A 149 -8.41 1.30 35.66
CA LEU A 149 -9.15 1.84 34.51
C LEU A 149 -9.89 3.14 34.87
N LEU A 150 -10.59 3.17 36.02
CA LEU A 150 -11.30 4.38 36.49
C LEU A 150 -10.35 5.57 36.72
N GLU A 151 -9.24 5.36 37.42
CA GLU A 151 -8.24 6.40 37.69
C GLU A 151 -7.64 6.96 36.39
N ARG A 152 -7.44 6.12 35.37
CA ARG A 152 -6.98 6.56 34.05
C ARG A 152 -8.02 7.42 33.36
N LEU A 153 -9.28 7.01 33.39
CA LEU A 153 -10.37 7.75 32.75
C LEU A 153 -10.55 9.14 33.35
N GLN A 154 -10.24 9.34 34.63
CA GLN A 154 -10.29 10.65 35.29
C GLN A 154 -9.19 11.63 34.84
N GLN A 155 -8.23 11.22 34.00
CA GLN A 155 -7.18 12.12 33.50
C GLN A 155 -7.71 13.03 32.36
N PRO A 156 -7.27 14.30 32.26
CA PRO A 156 -7.77 15.25 31.25
C PRO A 156 -7.56 14.82 29.79
N SER A 157 -6.55 13.99 29.51
CA SER A 157 -6.22 13.47 28.19
C SER A 157 -6.52 11.97 28.06
N ALA A 158 -7.39 11.43 28.91
CA ALA A 158 -7.66 10.00 28.95
C ALA A 158 -8.23 9.49 27.63
N VAL A 159 -7.67 8.38 27.15
CA VAL A 159 -8.21 7.58 26.06
C VAL A 159 -8.68 6.26 26.66
N PHE A 160 -9.88 5.81 26.29
CA PHE A 160 -10.44 4.54 26.75
C PHE A 160 -9.58 3.38 26.22
N SER A 161 -8.70 2.85 27.07
CA SER A 161 -7.61 1.95 26.68
C SER A 161 -7.09 1.11 27.85
N THR A 162 -6.40 0.02 27.53
CA THR A 162 -5.75 -0.93 28.46
C THR A 162 -4.34 -1.31 27.98
N PHE A 163 -3.56 -1.99 28.80
CA PHE A 163 -2.19 -2.43 28.51
C PHE A 163 -2.07 -3.95 28.58
N ASP A 164 -1.29 -4.55 27.68
CA ASP A 164 -0.91 -5.97 27.79
C ASP A 164 0.52 -6.08 28.32
N VAL A 165 0.84 -7.12 29.11
CA VAL A 165 2.18 -7.34 29.70
C VAL A 165 3.30 -7.33 28.66
N LYS A 166 2.99 -7.68 27.40
CA LYS A 166 3.93 -7.76 26.28
C LYS A 166 4.02 -6.51 25.40
N LYS A 167 3.13 -5.51 25.58
CA LYS A 167 3.03 -4.34 24.70
C LYS A 167 3.33 -3.06 25.48
N ILE A 168 4.24 -2.25 24.94
CA ILE A 168 4.60 -0.93 25.50
C ILE A 168 3.51 0.11 25.22
N LEU A 169 2.73 -0.08 24.15
CA LEU A 169 1.68 0.84 23.72
C LEU A 169 0.30 0.41 24.22
N PRO A 170 -0.56 1.38 24.64
CA PRO A 170 -1.95 1.08 25.01
C PRO A 170 -2.75 0.59 23.81
N ARG A 171 -3.71 -0.30 24.06
CA ARG A 171 -4.68 -0.80 23.07
C ARG A 171 -6.12 -0.55 23.51
N ALA A 172 -7.07 -0.71 22.59
CA ALA A 172 -8.49 -0.64 22.92
C ALA A 172 -8.89 -1.81 23.83
N LEU A 173 -9.90 -1.61 24.68
CA LEU A 173 -10.52 -2.71 25.40
C LEU A 173 -11.30 -3.59 24.40
N THR A 174 -11.22 -4.90 24.55
CA THR A 174 -11.97 -5.83 23.70
C THR A 174 -13.44 -5.87 24.13
N LEU A 175 -14.32 -6.34 23.22
CA LEU A 175 -15.73 -6.57 23.56
C LEU A 175 -15.89 -7.52 24.76
N LYS A 176 -15.03 -8.54 24.88
CA LYS A 176 -15.05 -9.49 26.00
C LYS A 176 -14.67 -8.82 27.33
N GLU A 177 -13.67 -7.95 27.34
CA GLU A 177 -13.28 -7.17 28.53
C GLU A 177 -14.41 -6.23 28.95
N MET A 178 -15.00 -5.51 28.00
CA MET A 178 -16.12 -4.60 28.27
C MET A 178 -17.38 -5.35 28.74
N PHE A 179 -17.65 -6.52 28.17
CA PHE A 179 -18.72 -7.42 28.63
C PHE A 179 -18.53 -7.76 30.11
N ARG A 180 -17.32 -8.16 30.51
CA ARG A 180 -17.00 -8.49 31.91
C ARG A 180 -17.11 -7.31 32.86
N ILE A 181 -16.81 -6.10 32.39
CA ILE A 181 -16.98 -4.86 33.17
C ILE A 181 -18.48 -4.56 33.35
N ARG A 182 -19.27 -4.66 32.26
CA ARG A 182 -20.71 -4.39 32.26
C ARG A 182 -21.50 -5.39 33.11
N SER A 183 -21.10 -6.66 33.13
CA SER A 183 -21.83 -7.74 33.79
C SER A 183 -21.71 -7.76 35.33
N LYS A 184 -20.93 -6.84 35.93
CA LYS A 184 -20.74 -6.75 37.38
C LYS A 184 -22.01 -6.27 38.11
N LYS A 185 -22.39 -6.96 39.18
CA LYS A 185 -23.61 -6.71 39.97
C LYS A 185 -23.30 -6.37 41.43
N GLY A 186 -24.23 -5.63 42.03
CA GLY A 186 -24.27 -5.31 43.46
C GLY A 186 -24.32 -3.81 43.74
N ASP A 187 -25.10 -3.43 44.75
CA ASP A 187 -25.31 -2.03 45.14
C ASP A 187 -24.02 -1.39 45.67
N GLU A 188 -23.06 -2.21 46.12
CA GLU A 188 -21.75 -1.76 46.59
C GLU A 188 -20.85 -1.22 45.46
N LEU A 189 -21.25 -1.42 44.20
CA LEU A 189 -20.54 -0.88 43.03
C LEU A 189 -20.93 0.57 42.73
N ALA A 190 -22.02 1.08 43.34
CA ALA A 190 -22.45 2.45 43.14
C ALA A 190 -21.40 3.41 43.68
N LYS A 191 -21.08 4.45 42.90
CA LYS A 191 -20.07 5.45 43.26
C LYS A 191 -20.59 6.86 42.99
N GLU A 192 -20.25 7.77 43.88
CA GLU A 192 -20.45 9.19 43.69
C GLU A 192 -19.16 9.81 43.14
N ILE A 193 -19.24 10.42 41.96
CA ILE A 193 -18.14 11.12 41.30
C ILE A 193 -18.71 12.46 40.81
N ASP A 194 -18.04 13.57 41.12
CA ASP A 194 -18.46 14.93 40.73
C ASP A 194 -19.93 15.27 41.09
N ASN A 195 -20.38 14.85 42.28
CA ASN A 195 -21.76 15.02 42.80
C ASN A 195 -22.85 14.29 41.97
N GLU A 196 -22.47 13.32 41.14
CA GLU A 196 -23.41 12.41 40.46
C GLU A 196 -23.21 10.98 40.95
N THR A 197 -24.32 10.29 41.21
CA THR A 197 -24.31 8.87 41.55
C THR A 197 -24.41 8.02 40.28
N TYR A 198 -23.43 7.12 40.12
CA TYR A 198 -23.38 6.13 39.05
C TYR A 198 -23.66 4.74 39.63
N ALA A 199 -24.46 3.95 38.93
CA ALA A 199 -24.84 2.61 39.41
C ALA A 199 -23.64 1.64 39.49
N ASN A 200 -22.70 1.76 38.55
CA ASN A 200 -21.45 1.01 38.49
C ASN A 200 -20.45 1.71 37.53
N LEU A 201 -19.28 1.09 37.31
CA LEU A 201 -18.28 1.65 36.38
C LEU A 201 -18.80 1.76 34.94
N TRP A 202 -19.60 0.80 34.47
CA TRP A 202 -20.12 0.83 33.09
C TRP A 202 -21.07 2.03 32.87
N ASP A 203 -21.96 2.29 33.83
CA ASP A 203 -22.83 3.47 33.82
C ASP A 203 -22.00 4.78 33.77
N TYR A 204 -20.93 4.86 34.55
CA TYR A 204 -19.98 5.98 34.49
C TYR A 204 -19.33 6.14 33.09
N ILE A 205 -18.84 5.04 32.50
CA ILE A 205 -18.24 5.05 31.16
C ILE A 205 -19.26 5.54 30.11
N MET A 206 -20.48 4.99 30.13
CA MET A 206 -21.51 5.34 29.16
C MET A 206 -21.98 6.80 29.27
N ARG A 207 -22.07 7.35 30.48
CA ARG A 207 -22.56 8.72 30.69
C ARG A 207 -21.49 9.79 30.51
N ARG A 208 -20.22 9.49 30.81
CA ARG A 208 -19.13 10.49 30.78
C ARG A 208 -18.18 10.34 29.60
N PHE A 209 -17.89 9.12 29.15
CA PHE A 209 -16.84 8.85 28.16
C PHE A 209 -17.38 8.49 26.79
N ALA A 210 -18.41 7.65 26.69
CA ALA A 210 -18.99 7.28 25.39
C ALA A 210 -19.36 8.48 24.49
N PRO A 211 -19.93 9.60 25.01
CA PRO A 211 -20.19 10.79 24.20
C PRO A 211 -18.93 11.44 23.58
N THR A 212 -17.75 11.17 24.15
CA THR A 212 -16.46 11.70 23.67
C THR A 212 -15.76 10.80 22.67
N TRP A 213 -16.17 9.52 22.55
CA TRP A 213 -15.44 8.54 21.74
C TRP A 213 -15.43 8.87 20.24
N GLN A 214 -16.45 9.56 19.73
CA GLN A 214 -16.48 9.99 18.32
C GLN A 214 -15.62 11.25 18.05
N GLN A 215 -15.05 11.90 19.07
CA GLN A 215 -14.25 13.12 18.88
C GLN A 215 -12.87 12.87 18.25
N LYS A 216 -12.37 11.63 18.33
CA LYS A 216 -11.10 11.18 17.76
C LYS A 216 -11.32 9.89 16.96
N GLY A 217 -10.39 9.58 16.06
CA GLY A 217 -10.50 8.44 15.15
C GLY A 217 -11.60 8.59 14.10
N LYS A 218 -11.79 7.52 13.32
CA LYS A 218 -12.81 7.40 12.27
C LYS A 218 -13.53 6.04 12.37
N CYS A 219 -14.71 5.95 11.78
CA CYS A 219 -15.39 4.67 11.62
C CYS A 219 -14.53 3.73 10.72
N PRO A 220 -14.22 2.49 11.15
CA PRO A 220 -13.58 1.48 10.30
C PRO A 220 -14.57 0.95 9.26
N GLU A 221 -14.76 1.71 8.16
CA GLU A 221 -15.77 1.43 7.12
C GLU A 221 -15.65 0.04 6.48
N HIS A 222 -14.42 -0.45 6.34
CA HIS A 222 -14.12 -1.80 5.82
C HIS A 222 -14.73 -2.94 6.65
N LEU A 223 -15.07 -2.72 7.92
CA LEU A 223 -15.71 -3.72 8.79
C LEU A 223 -17.24 -3.68 8.74
N LEU A 224 -17.85 -2.69 8.07
CA LEU A 224 -19.31 -2.59 7.97
C LEU A 224 -19.96 -3.76 7.21
N PRO A 225 -19.37 -4.30 6.13
CA PRO A 225 -19.86 -5.53 5.50
C PRO A 225 -19.89 -6.71 6.48
N ASP A 226 -18.83 -6.89 7.29
CA ASP A 226 -18.75 -7.97 8.27
C ASP A 226 -19.76 -7.78 9.40
N LEU A 227 -19.97 -6.55 9.86
CA LEU A 227 -21.02 -6.24 10.82
C LEU A 227 -22.41 -6.55 10.25
N LEU A 228 -22.67 -6.21 8.98
CA LEU A 228 -23.92 -6.57 8.32
C LEU A 228 -24.09 -8.09 8.25
N GLU A 229 -23.04 -8.84 7.93
CA GLU A 229 -23.07 -10.31 7.90
C GLU A 229 -23.38 -10.90 9.29
N VAL A 230 -22.86 -10.31 10.37
CA VAL A 230 -23.21 -10.68 11.75
C VAL A 230 -24.72 -10.49 11.99
N VAL A 231 -25.28 -9.35 11.58
CA VAL A 231 -26.72 -9.07 11.67
C VAL A 231 -27.52 -10.09 10.85
N GLU A 232 -27.13 -10.36 9.61
CA GLU A 232 -27.80 -11.34 8.73
C GLU A 232 -27.82 -12.75 9.34
N CYS A 233 -26.69 -13.19 9.89
CA CYS A 233 -26.57 -14.48 10.53
C CYS A 233 -27.54 -14.63 11.73
N TYR A 234 -27.74 -13.56 12.50
CA TYR A 234 -28.72 -13.55 13.59
C TYR A 234 -30.15 -13.75 13.06
N PHE A 235 -30.57 -12.92 12.10
CA PHE A 235 -31.94 -12.99 11.56
C PHE A 235 -32.22 -14.31 10.83
N ASN A 236 -31.24 -14.85 10.09
CA ASN A 236 -31.38 -16.15 9.43
C ASN A 236 -31.51 -17.29 10.44
N ALA A 237 -30.72 -17.27 11.52
CA ALA A 237 -30.79 -18.29 12.56
C ALA A 237 -32.15 -18.25 13.30
N LYS A 238 -32.67 -17.06 13.62
CA LYS A 238 -34.01 -16.91 14.23
C LYS A 238 -35.11 -17.35 13.27
N ALA A 239 -35.05 -16.97 12.00
CA ALA A 239 -36.04 -17.38 10.98
C ALA A 239 -36.14 -18.90 10.81
N MET A 240 -34.99 -19.59 10.84
CA MET A 240 -34.91 -21.04 10.66
C MET A 240 -35.04 -21.83 11.97
N ASN A 241 -35.29 -21.18 13.11
CA ASN A 241 -35.24 -21.79 14.45
C ASN A 241 -33.95 -22.61 14.70
N GLN A 242 -32.83 -22.12 14.19
CA GLN A 242 -31.52 -22.77 14.30
C GLN A 242 -30.73 -22.29 15.51
N ASN A 243 -29.73 -23.07 15.90
CA ASN A 243 -28.79 -22.69 16.96
C ASN A 243 -27.92 -21.50 16.50
N LEU A 244 -27.72 -20.52 17.39
CA LEU A 244 -26.91 -19.33 17.18
C LEU A 244 -25.39 -19.56 17.18
N LYS A 245 -24.91 -20.81 17.12
CA LYS A 245 -23.49 -21.14 16.97
C LYS A 245 -22.81 -20.40 15.81
N VAL A 246 -23.46 -20.33 14.65
CA VAL A 246 -22.90 -19.64 13.46
C VAL A 246 -22.81 -18.13 13.71
N PHE A 247 -23.84 -17.55 14.31
CA PHE A 247 -23.87 -16.14 14.70
C PHE A 247 -22.72 -15.81 15.68
N HIS A 248 -22.56 -16.58 16.76
CA HIS A 248 -21.47 -16.38 17.72
C HIS A 248 -20.09 -16.53 17.09
N GLN A 249 -19.93 -17.46 16.15
CA GLN A 249 -18.66 -17.62 15.43
C GLN A 249 -18.36 -16.41 14.53
N LYS A 250 -19.37 -15.85 13.86
CA LYS A 250 -19.21 -14.64 13.04
C LYS A 250 -18.92 -13.41 13.90
N LEU A 251 -19.63 -13.24 15.02
CA LEU A 251 -19.33 -12.17 15.99
C LEU A 251 -17.90 -12.27 16.53
N LYS A 252 -17.41 -13.48 16.79
CA LYS A 252 -16.03 -13.71 17.23
C LYS A 252 -15.00 -13.31 16.17
N ASN A 253 -15.25 -13.65 14.90
CA ASN A 253 -14.37 -13.24 13.80
C ASN A 253 -14.36 -11.72 13.66
N PHE A 254 -15.53 -11.10 13.59
CA PHE A 254 -15.69 -9.65 13.55
C PHE A 254 -14.95 -8.94 14.70
N THR A 255 -15.05 -9.47 15.92
CA THR A 255 -14.33 -8.91 17.08
C THR A 255 -12.82 -8.95 16.89
N LYS A 256 -12.29 -10.03 16.32
CA LYS A 256 -10.86 -10.19 16.04
C LYS A 256 -10.39 -9.20 14.96
N ASP A 257 -11.20 -8.99 13.93
CA ASP A 257 -10.88 -8.05 12.86
C ASP A 257 -10.95 -6.61 13.35
N LEU A 258 -11.90 -6.29 14.24
CA LEU A 258 -11.97 -5.02 14.94
C LEU A 258 -10.75 -4.77 15.83
N GLU A 259 -10.23 -5.80 16.53
CA GLU A 259 -9.02 -5.69 17.36
C GLU A 259 -7.74 -5.36 16.55
N ALA A 260 -7.75 -5.54 15.23
CA ALA A 260 -6.64 -5.17 14.35
C ALA A 260 -6.63 -3.67 13.97
N CYS A 261 -7.72 -2.93 14.26
CA CYS A 261 -7.83 -1.51 13.95
C CYS A 261 -7.08 -0.61 14.95
N PRO A 262 -6.76 0.65 14.59
CA PRO A 262 -6.21 1.63 15.52
C PRO A 262 -7.11 1.87 16.73
N LEU A 263 -6.50 2.14 17.90
CA LEU A 263 -7.20 2.40 19.17
C LEU A 263 -8.31 3.46 19.05
N GLU A 264 -8.01 4.58 18.38
CA GLU A 264 -8.96 5.69 18.25
C GLU A 264 -10.15 5.31 17.36
N ASP A 265 -9.93 4.54 16.29
CA ASP A 265 -10.97 4.09 15.37
C ASP A 265 -11.90 3.07 16.03
N ILE A 266 -11.35 2.16 16.85
CA ILE A 266 -12.14 1.21 17.64
C ILE A 266 -13.04 1.96 18.63
N ASN A 267 -12.50 2.93 19.37
CA ASN A 267 -13.29 3.73 20.31
C ASN A 267 -14.36 4.54 19.58
N HIS A 268 -14.02 5.19 18.46
CA HIS A 268 -14.97 5.87 17.60
C HIS A 268 -16.13 4.96 17.23
N PHE A 269 -15.82 3.73 16.77
CA PHE A 269 -16.80 2.73 16.37
C PHE A 269 -17.72 2.33 17.52
N TYR A 270 -17.17 2.06 18.71
CA TYR A 270 -17.95 1.78 19.92
C TYR A 270 -18.89 2.91 20.31
N GLY A 271 -18.47 4.15 20.06
CA GLY A 271 -19.21 5.37 20.37
C GLY A 271 -20.30 5.73 19.39
N ILE A 272 -20.48 5.00 18.29
CA ILE A 272 -21.51 5.31 17.28
C ILE A 272 -22.90 5.20 17.92
N GLU A 273 -23.69 6.28 17.83
CA GLU A 273 -25.07 6.29 18.31
C GLU A 273 -26.02 5.72 17.26
N ILE A 274 -26.72 4.66 17.64
CA ILE A 274 -27.76 3.99 16.84
C ILE A 274 -29.12 4.48 17.33
N PHE A 275 -29.85 5.14 16.44
CA PHE A 275 -31.16 5.73 16.72
C PHE A 275 -32.26 4.66 16.65
N GLY A 276 -32.72 4.21 17.82
CA GLY A 276 -33.86 3.31 17.95
C GLY A 276 -35.20 4.03 18.03
N ARG A 277 -36.30 3.27 18.19
CA ARG A 277 -37.65 3.84 18.27
C ARG A 277 -37.94 4.52 19.61
N GLU A 278 -37.50 3.91 20.70
CA GLU A 278 -37.74 4.41 22.06
C GLU A 278 -36.53 5.15 22.63
N HIS A 279 -35.32 4.59 22.44
CA HIS A 279 -34.07 5.11 22.99
C HIS A 279 -32.93 4.98 21.98
N ASN A 280 -31.93 5.87 22.08
CA ASN A 280 -30.69 5.73 21.35
C ASN A 280 -29.75 4.81 22.12
N HIS A 281 -29.00 3.99 21.39
CA HIS A 281 -28.02 3.07 21.97
C HIS A 281 -26.65 3.29 21.33
N TYR A 282 -25.59 3.31 22.14
CA TYR A 282 -24.23 3.19 21.62
C TYR A 282 -24.03 1.80 21.00
N LEU A 283 -23.33 1.73 19.87
CA LEU A 283 -23.07 0.48 19.14
C LEU A 283 -22.41 -0.56 20.03
N VAL A 284 -21.51 -0.15 20.94
CA VAL A 284 -20.90 -1.07 21.91
C VAL A 284 -21.94 -1.79 22.76
N ASN A 285 -23.01 -1.12 23.21
CA ASN A 285 -24.02 -1.78 24.04
C ASN A 285 -24.79 -2.84 23.25
N ILE A 286 -25.07 -2.57 21.98
CA ILE A 286 -25.72 -3.54 21.08
C ILE A 286 -24.81 -4.74 20.83
N LEU A 287 -23.52 -4.50 20.55
CA LEU A 287 -22.52 -5.57 20.38
C LEU A 287 -22.34 -6.41 21.66
N LEU A 288 -22.43 -5.79 22.84
CA LEU A 288 -22.41 -6.49 24.12
C LEU A 288 -23.70 -7.28 24.37
N ASP A 289 -24.86 -6.78 23.93
CA ASP A 289 -26.14 -7.50 24.00
C ASP A 289 -26.14 -8.78 23.15
N CYS A 290 -25.35 -8.83 22.08
CA CYS A 290 -25.15 -10.04 21.28
C CYS A 290 -24.56 -11.23 22.06
N PHE A 291 -23.87 -11.00 23.18
CA PHE A 291 -23.33 -12.09 24.01
C PHE A 291 -24.39 -12.73 24.93
N ASN A 292 -25.43 -11.98 25.29
CA ASN A 292 -26.45 -12.41 26.26
C ASN A 292 -27.86 -12.55 25.68
N GLU A 293 -28.07 -12.22 24.40
CA GLU A 293 -29.36 -12.27 23.71
C GLU A 293 -30.49 -11.53 24.46
N THR A 294 -30.33 -10.23 24.67
CA THR A 294 -31.38 -9.44 25.36
C THR A 294 -32.71 -9.50 24.59
N PRO A 295 -33.87 -9.40 25.26
CA PRO A 295 -35.18 -9.52 24.60
C PRO A 295 -35.42 -8.52 23.46
N ASP A 296 -34.74 -7.37 23.49
CA ASP A 296 -34.82 -6.29 22.51
C ASP A 296 -33.69 -6.32 21.46
N LEU A 297 -32.85 -7.36 21.45
CA LEU A 297 -31.70 -7.46 20.55
C LEU A 297 -32.11 -7.44 19.07
N GLU A 298 -33.23 -8.08 18.72
CA GLU A 298 -33.73 -8.10 17.34
C GLU A 298 -34.03 -6.69 16.81
N GLU A 299 -34.68 -5.85 17.62
CA GLU A 299 -34.97 -4.46 17.25
C GLU A 299 -33.66 -3.66 17.11
N LYS A 300 -32.75 -3.79 18.08
CA LYS A 300 -31.44 -3.12 18.05
C LYS A 300 -30.63 -3.49 16.82
N LEU A 301 -30.60 -4.76 16.43
CA LEU A 301 -29.87 -5.22 15.23
C LEU A 301 -30.54 -4.75 13.93
N ALA A 302 -31.87 -4.64 13.89
CA ALA A 302 -32.56 -3.99 12.77
C ALA A 302 -32.23 -2.50 12.66
N ASP A 303 -32.04 -1.81 13.79
CA ASP A 303 -31.61 -0.42 13.84
C ASP A 303 -30.15 -0.26 13.39
N VAL A 304 -29.27 -1.21 13.73
CA VAL A 304 -27.90 -1.29 13.19
C VAL A 304 -27.93 -1.47 11.68
N ALA A 305 -28.71 -2.40 11.13
CA ALA A 305 -28.85 -2.57 9.68
C ALA A 305 -29.37 -1.28 8.99
N ARG A 306 -30.32 -0.58 9.62
CA ARG A 306 -30.81 0.72 9.14
C ARG A 306 -29.72 1.78 9.13
N TRP A 307 -28.90 1.82 10.18
CA TRP A 307 -27.78 2.74 10.27
C TRP A 307 -26.71 2.42 9.21
N ILE A 308 -26.29 1.16 9.07
CA ILE A 308 -25.32 0.71 8.05
C ILE A 308 -25.77 1.16 6.66
N CYS A 309 -27.02 0.90 6.29
CA CYS A 309 -27.53 1.26 4.98
C CYS A 309 -27.69 2.79 4.78
N ARG A 310 -27.98 3.54 5.86
CA ARG A 310 -27.93 5.01 5.82
C ARG A 310 -26.51 5.53 5.70
N PHE A 311 -25.53 4.84 6.26
CA PHE A 311 -24.13 5.17 6.10
C PHE A 311 -23.68 4.89 4.67
N ASP A 312 -23.87 3.66 4.18
CA ASP A 312 -23.57 3.23 2.81
C ASP A 312 -24.75 2.45 2.17
N PRO A 313 -25.44 3.02 1.16
CA PRO A 313 -26.56 2.39 0.45
C PRO A 313 -26.19 1.15 -0.36
N THR A 314 -24.90 0.85 -0.55
CA THR A 314 -24.47 -0.39 -1.19
C THR A 314 -24.61 -1.59 -0.26
N LEU A 315 -24.61 -1.35 1.05
CA LEU A 315 -24.71 -2.38 2.09
C LEU A 315 -26.19 -2.67 2.40
N VAL A 316 -26.81 -3.46 1.52
CA VAL A 316 -28.20 -3.92 1.65
C VAL A 316 -28.23 -5.44 1.79
N SER A 317 -28.83 -5.91 2.88
CA SER A 317 -29.00 -7.35 3.11
C SER A 317 -30.05 -7.96 2.19
N LYS A 318 -29.83 -9.23 1.85
CA LYS A 318 -30.81 -10.09 1.14
C LYS A 318 -31.75 -10.84 2.10
N CYS A 319 -31.59 -10.69 3.41
CA CYS A 319 -32.41 -11.38 4.41
C CYS A 319 -33.86 -10.83 4.37
N GLU A 320 -34.85 -11.72 4.23
CA GLU A 320 -36.27 -11.36 4.13
C GLU A 320 -36.76 -10.53 5.34
N ASN A 321 -36.25 -10.83 6.53
CA ASN A 321 -36.63 -10.14 7.78
C ASN A 321 -36.13 -8.68 7.85
N LEU A 322 -35.12 -8.32 7.03
CA LEU A 322 -34.60 -6.96 6.95
C LEU A 322 -35.22 -6.14 5.81
N LEU A 323 -35.97 -6.76 4.89
CA LEU A 323 -36.65 -6.07 3.79
C LEU A 323 -37.54 -4.90 4.23
N PRO A 324 -38.30 -4.96 5.36
CA PRO A 324 -39.08 -3.82 5.82
C PRO A 324 -38.23 -2.57 6.08
N VAL A 325 -36.98 -2.74 6.56
CA VAL A 325 -36.03 -1.63 6.78
C VAL A 325 -35.67 -0.98 5.45
N TYR A 326 -35.32 -1.78 4.45
CA TYR A 326 -34.89 -1.30 3.14
C TYR A 326 -36.03 -0.68 2.32
N LYS A 327 -37.24 -1.21 2.45
CA LYS A 327 -38.43 -0.65 1.82
C LYS A 327 -38.75 0.75 2.32
N ILE A 328 -38.60 1.00 3.63
CA ILE A 328 -38.79 2.34 4.22
C ILE A 328 -37.73 3.32 3.73
N LEU A 329 -36.47 2.87 3.61
CA LEU A 329 -35.35 3.71 3.15
C LEU A 329 -35.30 3.90 1.63
N LYS A 330 -36.09 3.14 0.86
CA LYS A 330 -36.06 3.12 -0.61
C LYS A 330 -34.66 2.87 -1.16
N VAL A 331 -34.03 1.81 -0.68
CA VAL A 331 -32.67 1.35 -1.02
C VAL A 331 -32.74 -0.06 -1.61
N GLY A 332 -31.68 -0.51 -2.29
CA GLY A 332 -31.66 -1.82 -2.93
C GLY A 332 -32.75 -1.94 -3.99
N GLU A 333 -33.48 -3.06 -3.99
CA GLU A 333 -34.59 -3.32 -4.92
C GLU A 333 -35.76 -2.32 -4.79
N TYR A 334 -35.85 -1.57 -3.68
CA TYR A 334 -36.87 -0.56 -3.43
C TYR A 334 -36.48 0.84 -3.89
N PHE A 335 -35.31 1.00 -4.52
CA PHE A 335 -34.89 2.27 -5.10
C PHE A 335 -35.72 2.61 -6.33
N ASP A 336 -36.58 3.63 -6.22
CA ASP A 336 -37.54 4.00 -7.25
C ASP A 336 -37.17 5.28 -8.03
N LEU A 337 -37.84 5.50 -9.15
CA LEU A 337 -37.61 6.66 -10.02
C LEU A 337 -37.87 8.00 -9.32
N THR A 338 -38.79 8.01 -8.32
CA THR A 338 -39.09 9.22 -7.55
C THR A 338 -37.88 9.62 -6.70
N HIS A 339 -37.27 8.64 -6.03
CA HIS A 339 -36.07 8.84 -5.23
C HIS A 339 -34.87 9.18 -6.13
N LEU A 340 -34.73 8.55 -7.29
CA LEU A 340 -33.71 8.90 -8.28
C LEU A 340 -33.81 10.38 -8.70
N ARG A 341 -35.00 10.88 -9.07
CA ARG A 341 -35.20 12.31 -9.39
C ARG A 341 -34.83 13.21 -8.21
N GLN A 342 -35.16 12.83 -6.97
CA GLN A 342 -34.79 13.61 -5.78
C GLN A 342 -33.28 13.68 -5.58
N LEU A 343 -32.55 12.58 -5.82
CA LEU A 343 -31.08 12.56 -5.73
C LEU A 343 -30.44 13.37 -6.86
N ILE A 344 -30.93 13.26 -8.09
CA ILE A 344 -30.45 14.07 -9.23
C ILE A 344 -30.66 15.57 -8.97
N ASN A 345 -31.82 15.97 -8.43
CA ASN A 345 -32.10 17.35 -8.04
C ASN A 345 -31.14 17.90 -6.96
N LYS A 346 -30.55 17.03 -6.14
CA LYS A 346 -29.58 17.38 -5.09
C LYS A 346 -28.13 17.38 -5.56
N LEU A 347 -27.87 16.99 -6.81
CA LEU A 347 -26.53 17.06 -7.37
C LEU A 347 -26.11 18.52 -7.44
N ASP A 348 -24.97 18.83 -6.81
CA ASP A 348 -24.46 20.19 -6.80
C ASP A 348 -24.05 20.61 -8.22
N SER A 349 -24.36 21.85 -8.56
CA SER A 349 -24.30 22.43 -9.90
C SER A 349 -23.34 23.63 -9.99
N ASN A 350 -22.43 23.78 -9.02
CA ASN A 350 -21.47 24.89 -8.96
C ASN A 350 -20.64 25.04 -10.25
N ALA A 351 -20.46 23.97 -11.02
CA ALA A 351 -19.97 24.06 -12.40
C ALA A 351 -21.09 24.56 -13.33
N ALA A 352 -20.95 25.79 -13.83
CA ALA A 352 -21.88 26.43 -14.77
C ALA A 352 -22.23 25.56 -15.99
N GLU A 353 -21.32 24.67 -16.38
CA GLU A 353 -21.43 23.77 -17.54
C GLU A 353 -22.26 22.50 -17.26
N ILE A 354 -22.34 22.05 -16.00
CA ILE A 354 -23.05 20.81 -15.62
C ILE A 354 -24.52 21.09 -15.34
N LYS A 355 -24.82 22.24 -14.73
CA LYS A 355 -26.18 22.66 -14.37
C LYS A 355 -27.21 22.52 -15.50
N PRO A 356 -26.99 23.05 -16.72
CA PRO A 356 -27.96 22.91 -17.80
C PRO A 356 -28.17 21.45 -18.19
N LYS A 357 -27.12 20.62 -18.18
CA LYS A 357 -27.25 19.19 -18.50
C LYS A 357 -28.08 18.42 -17.47
N ILE A 358 -27.96 18.75 -16.18
CA ILE A 358 -28.80 18.17 -15.14
C ILE A 358 -30.26 18.56 -15.37
N HIS A 359 -30.53 19.84 -15.70
CA HIS A 359 -31.88 20.32 -15.94
C HIS A 359 -32.52 19.65 -17.17
N ASP A 360 -31.81 19.64 -18.30
CA ASP A 360 -32.23 18.96 -19.53
C ASP A 360 -32.49 17.47 -19.30
N PHE A 361 -31.70 16.82 -18.44
CA PHE A 361 -31.89 15.43 -18.10
C PHE A 361 -33.15 15.22 -17.24
N LEU A 362 -33.37 16.07 -16.24
CA LEU A 362 -34.56 16.03 -15.39
C LEU A 362 -35.87 16.31 -16.15
N GLU A 363 -35.83 17.11 -17.22
CA GLU A 363 -36.99 17.31 -18.10
C GLU A 363 -37.34 16.06 -18.92
N LYS A 364 -36.33 15.25 -19.26
CA LYS A 364 -36.49 14.03 -20.08
C LYS A 364 -36.90 12.80 -19.27
N ILE A 365 -36.62 12.77 -17.96
CA ILE A 365 -36.97 11.64 -17.09
C ILE A 365 -38.43 11.75 -16.65
N PRO A 366 -39.27 10.70 -16.80
CA PRO A 366 -40.65 10.72 -16.33
C PRO A 366 -40.75 10.90 -14.80
N ALA A 367 -41.87 11.45 -14.33
CA ALA A 367 -42.06 11.69 -12.89
C ALA A 367 -42.25 10.38 -12.08
N THR A 368 -42.76 9.33 -12.72
CA THR A 368 -43.06 8.02 -12.12
C THR A 368 -42.79 6.92 -13.14
N GLY A 369 -42.40 5.72 -12.69
CA GLY A 369 -42.11 4.58 -13.56
C GLY A 369 -40.92 3.76 -13.06
N GLU A 370 -40.40 2.89 -13.92
CA GLU A 370 -39.20 2.10 -13.68
C GLU A 370 -37.94 2.82 -14.17
N ILE A 371 -36.80 2.53 -13.54
CA ILE A 371 -35.50 3.05 -13.96
C ILE A 371 -35.02 2.21 -15.16
N SER A 372 -35.10 2.78 -16.36
CA SER A 372 -34.73 2.09 -17.60
C SER A 372 -33.23 2.11 -17.87
N LYS A 373 -32.75 1.21 -18.75
CA LYS A 373 -31.33 1.17 -19.17
C LYS A 373 -30.88 2.45 -19.87
N GLU A 374 -31.80 3.13 -20.56
CA GLU A 374 -31.56 4.41 -21.22
C GLU A 374 -31.28 5.51 -20.19
N ILE A 375 -32.06 5.55 -19.10
CA ILE A 375 -31.83 6.50 -17.99
C ILE A 375 -30.44 6.28 -17.39
N ILE A 376 -30.06 5.02 -17.14
CA ILE A 376 -28.72 4.68 -16.62
C ILE A 376 -27.61 5.10 -17.59
N THR A 377 -27.83 4.94 -18.90
CA THR A 377 -26.85 5.34 -19.92
C THR A 377 -26.64 6.85 -19.93
N GLU A 378 -27.70 7.64 -19.78
CA GLU A 378 -27.59 9.09 -19.67
C GLU A 378 -26.92 9.53 -18.36
N ILE A 379 -27.18 8.83 -17.24
CA ILE A 379 -26.43 9.04 -15.99
C ILE A 379 -24.93 8.80 -16.21
N LYS A 380 -24.55 7.67 -16.83
CA LYS A 380 -23.13 7.40 -17.14
C LYS A 380 -22.49 8.51 -17.95
N LYS A 381 -23.19 9.06 -18.96
CA LYS A 381 -22.72 10.20 -19.75
C LYS A 381 -22.56 11.47 -18.90
N LEU A 382 -23.49 11.72 -17.98
CA LEU A 382 -23.43 12.87 -17.07
C LEU A 382 -22.21 12.79 -16.14
N TYR A 383 -21.95 11.62 -15.55
CA TYR A 383 -20.77 11.39 -14.72
C TYR A 383 -19.47 11.52 -15.51
N ALA A 384 -19.39 10.92 -16.70
CA ALA A 384 -18.23 11.06 -17.58
C ALA A 384 -17.95 12.52 -17.94
N PHE A 385 -19.00 13.30 -18.25
CA PHE A 385 -18.85 14.73 -18.52
C PHE A 385 -18.36 15.49 -17.30
N ARG A 386 -18.89 15.20 -16.10
CA ARG A 386 -18.43 15.82 -14.85
C ARG A 386 -16.96 15.49 -14.58
N TRP A 387 -16.56 14.22 -14.74
CA TRP A 387 -15.19 13.78 -14.48
C TRP A 387 -14.17 14.57 -15.31
N GLN A 388 -14.46 14.81 -16.59
CA GLN A 388 -13.59 15.63 -17.45
C GLN A 388 -13.39 17.07 -16.96
N ILE A 389 -14.35 17.61 -16.19
CA ILE A 389 -14.29 18.96 -15.64
C ILE A 389 -13.51 19.00 -14.31
N ILE A 390 -13.71 17.99 -13.45
CA ILE A 390 -13.21 18.03 -12.06
C ILE A 390 -11.90 17.29 -11.84
N LYS A 391 -11.50 16.41 -12.75
CA LYS A 391 -10.27 15.62 -12.64
C LYS A 391 -9.05 16.51 -12.40
N ASP A 392 -8.20 16.12 -11.45
CA ASP A 392 -7.01 16.84 -11.03
C ASP A 392 -7.26 18.28 -10.54
N SER A 393 -8.53 18.67 -10.31
CA SER A 393 -8.94 19.93 -9.70
C SER A 393 -9.22 19.78 -8.20
N PRO A 394 -9.38 20.86 -7.41
CA PRO A 394 -9.80 20.76 -6.01
C PRO A 394 -11.16 20.06 -5.78
N HIS A 395 -11.97 19.92 -6.83
CA HIS A 395 -13.28 19.26 -6.80
C HIS A 395 -13.23 17.79 -7.24
N ASP A 396 -12.04 17.22 -7.45
CA ASP A 396 -11.85 15.81 -7.76
C ASP A 396 -12.36 14.90 -6.62
N TYR A 397 -13.01 13.79 -6.97
CA TYR A 397 -13.57 12.83 -6.01
C TYR A 397 -12.52 12.25 -5.05
N LEU A 398 -11.27 12.09 -5.50
CA LEU A 398 -10.18 11.58 -4.69
C LEU A 398 -9.68 12.60 -3.67
N ARG A 399 -9.86 13.90 -3.96
CA ARG A 399 -9.36 15.01 -3.12
C ARG A 399 -10.38 15.49 -2.11
N LYS A 400 -11.66 15.47 -2.49
CA LYS A 400 -12.76 15.99 -1.66
C LYS A 400 -14.00 15.11 -1.81
N GLN A 401 -14.27 14.24 -0.84
CA GLN A 401 -15.46 13.38 -0.85
C GLN A 401 -16.69 14.04 -0.20
N ASN A 402 -16.47 15.08 0.59
CA ASN A 402 -17.52 15.81 1.30
C ASN A 402 -18.14 16.93 0.43
N GLU A 403 -19.14 17.61 0.99
CA GLU A 403 -19.82 18.76 0.38
C GLU A 403 -20.38 18.44 -1.02
N GLU A 404 -19.90 19.10 -2.06
CA GLU A 404 -20.42 19.02 -3.43
C GLU A 404 -20.38 17.59 -3.99
N ASN A 405 -19.29 16.86 -3.70
CA ASN A 405 -19.09 15.50 -4.20
C ASN A 405 -19.92 14.46 -3.45
N ARG A 406 -20.41 14.78 -2.24
CA ARG A 406 -21.23 13.86 -1.43
C ARG A 406 -22.49 13.44 -2.17
N SER A 407 -23.19 14.37 -2.82
CA SER A 407 -24.42 14.06 -3.57
C SER A 407 -24.16 13.13 -4.76
N TRP A 408 -23.03 13.31 -5.45
CA TRP A 408 -22.61 12.47 -6.57
C TRP A 408 -22.22 11.07 -6.11
N ILE A 409 -21.35 10.96 -5.09
CA ILE A 409 -20.98 9.67 -4.48
C ILE A 409 -22.22 8.94 -3.99
N ARG A 410 -23.14 9.66 -3.34
CA ARG A 410 -24.35 9.07 -2.79
C ARG A 410 -25.26 8.50 -3.88
N LEU A 411 -25.49 9.23 -4.96
CA LEU A 411 -26.27 8.73 -6.09
C LEU A 411 -25.63 7.48 -6.71
N ALA A 412 -24.31 7.46 -6.87
CA ALA A 412 -23.58 6.29 -7.36
C ALA A 412 -23.77 5.07 -6.44
N GLN A 413 -23.68 5.25 -5.12
CA GLN A 413 -23.95 4.19 -4.13
C GLN A 413 -25.38 3.64 -4.22
N TYR A 414 -26.40 4.50 -4.34
CA TYR A 414 -27.79 4.06 -4.50
C TYR A 414 -27.99 3.23 -5.78
N LEU A 415 -27.38 3.65 -6.88
CA LEU A 415 -27.45 2.92 -8.15
C LEU A 415 -26.76 1.56 -8.07
N ALA A 416 -25.62 1.47 -7.39
CA ALA A 416 -24.88 0.22 -7.20
C ALA A 416 -25.61 -0.73 -6.24
N GLY A 417 -26.08 -0.23 -5.10
CA GLY A 417 -26.86 -1.02 -4.13
C GLY A 417 -28.16 -1.57 -4.71
N ALA A 418 -28.77 -0.85 -5.65
CA ALA A 418 -29.96 -1.30 -6.40
C ALA A 418 -29.63 -2.23 -7.59
N GLY A 419 -28.35 -2.46 -7.91
CA GLY A 419 -27.92 -3.32 -9.02
C GLY A 419 -28.10 -2.72 -10.42
N TYR A 420 -28.28 -1.40 -10.54
CA TYR A 420 -28.39 -0.72 -11.84
C TYR A 420 -27.03 -0.44 -12.50
N ILE A 421 -25.95 -0.43 -11.72
CA ILE A 421 -24.56 -0.32 -12.16
C ILE A 421 -23.71 -1.41 -11.47
N GLU A 422 -22.44 -1.50 -11.84
CA GLU A 422 -21.47 -2.38 -11.18
C GLU A 422 -21.35 -2.06 -9.68
N ALA A 423 -21.08 -3.08 -8.86
CA ALA A 423 -20.94 -2.93 -7.41
C ALA A 423 -19.81 -1.95 -7.05
N ASN A 424 -18.73 -1.96 -7.83
CA ASN A 424 -17.68 -0.95 -7.79
C ASN A 424 -18.18 0.37 -8.40
N TYR A 425 -18.93 1.13 -7.60
CA TYR A 425 -19.48 2.42 -8.04
C TYR A 425 -18.41 3.47 -8.34
N TYR A 426 -17.14 3.25 -7.98
CA TYR A 426 -16.03 4.14 -8.38
C TYR A 426 -15.84 4.18 -9.88
N LYS A 427 -16.17 3.12 -10.63
CA LYS A 427 -16.20 3.14 -12.09
C LYS A 427 -17.26 4.07 -12.69
N LEU A 428 -18.32 4.39 -11.93
CA LEU A 428 -19.25 5.45 -12.35
C LEU A 428 -18.65 6.83 -12.09
N LEU A 429 -17.96 7.02 -10.96
CA LEU A 429 -17.33 8.29 -10.59
C LEU A 429 -16.14 8.63 -11.51
N ILE A 430 -15.32 7.63 -11.80
CA ILE A 430 -14.07 7.69 -12.57
C ILE A 430 -14.18 6.66 -13.71
N PRO A 431 -14.79 7.01 -14.85
CA PRO A 431 -15.10 6.04 -15.92
C PRO A 431 -13.90 5.43 -16.64
N THR A 432 -12.69 5.90 -16.34
CA THR A 432 -11.44 5.36 -16.90
C THR A 432 -10.92 4.14 -16.14
N LEU A 433 -11.45 3.85 -14.94
CA LEU A 433 -11.02 2.73 -14.11
C LEU A 433 -11.36 1.38 -14.75
N THR A 434 -10.40 0.45 -14.68
CA THR A 434 -10.56 -0.92 -15.21
C THR A 434 -10.68 -1.98 -14.13
N GLU A 435 -10.13 -1.73 -12.94
CA GLU A 435 -10.06 -2.71 -11.86
C GLU A 435 -11.25 -2.64 -10.89
N ASP A 436 -11.58 -3.78 -10.26
CA ASP A 436 -12.65 -3.91 -9.26
C ASP A 436 -12.15 -4.19 -7.84
N SER A 437 -10.92 -4.68 -7.72
CA SER A 437 -10.32 -5.10 -6.47
C SER A 437 -8.86 -4.68 -6.40
N ASP A 438 -8.36 -4.41 -5.19
CA ASP A 438 -6.95 -4.16 -4.97
C ASP A 438 -6.13 -5.43 -5.30
N PRO A 439 -5.02 -5.32 -6.05
CA PRO A 439 -4.29 -6.49 -6.51
C PRO A 439 -3.55 -7.24 -5.41
N ILE A 440 -3.30 -6.61 -4.24
CA ILE A 440 -2.58 -7.21 -3.11
C ILE A 440 -3.57 -7.82 -2.11
N SER A 441 -4.49 -7.01 -1.56
CA SER A 441 -5.45 -7.47 -0.55
C SER A 441 -6.58 -8.31 -1.14
N LYS A 442 -6.82 -8.20 -2.46
CA LYS A 442 -7.98 -8.78 -3.17
C LYS A 442 -9.33 -8.27 -2.67
N GLU A 443 -9.32 -7.20 -1.88
CA GLU A 443 -10.54 -6.57 -1.40
C GLU A 443 -11.15 -5.65 -2.46
N ILE A 444 -12.46 -5.48 -2.39
CA ILE A 444 -13.20 -4.60 -3.31
C ILE A 444 -12.80 -3.15 -2.99
N LEU A 445 -12.48 -2.38 -4.03
CA LEU A 445 -11.97 -1.00 -3.86
C LEU A 445 -12.93 -0.11 -3.06
N THR A 446 -14.24 -0.30 -3.21
CA THR A 446 -15.28 0.47 -2.54
C THR A 446 -15.44 0.17 -1.04
N ASN A 447 -14.73 -0.83 -0.50
CA ASN A 447 -14.70 -1.07 0.95
C ASN A 447 -13.88 -0.01 1.71
N PHE A 448 -13.08 0.78 0.98
CA PHE A 448 -12.25 1.82 1.53
C PHE A 448 -12.61 3.17 0.93
N PRO A 449 -12.54 4.28 1.68
CA PRO A 449 -12.87 5.60 1.15
C PRO A 449 -11.83 6.04 0.10
N LEU A 450 -12.28 6.83 -0.89
CA LEU A 450 -11.47 7.31 -2.01
C LEU A 450 -10.19 8.07 -1.57
N SER A 451 -10.18 8.63 -0.37
CA SER A 451 -9.06 9.40 0.20
C SER A 451 -7.86 8.52 0.55
N ARG A 452 -8.05 7.20 0.63
CA ARG A 452 -6.97 6.22 0.79
C ARG A 452 -6.30 5.85 -0.54
N PHE A 453 -6.79 6.39 -1.64
CA PHE A 453 -6.29 6.12 -2.98
C PHE A 453 -5.75 7.39 -3.64
N ILE A 454 -4.83 7.19 -4.58
CA ILE A 454 -4.53 8.16 -5.62
C ILE A 454 -4.77 7.51 -6.98
N LEU A 455 -5.06 8.32 -8.01
CA LEU A 455 -5.25 7.82 -9.37
C LEU A 455 -3.89 7.54 -10.01
N SER A 456 -3.76 6.44 -10.75
CA SER A 456 -2.59 6.16 -11.58
C SER A 456 -2.40 7.22 -12.67
N GLU A 457 -1.17 7.38 -13.18
CA GLU A 457 -0.88 8.36 -14.22
C GLU A 457 -1.71 8.15 -15.50
N ASP A 458 -1.96 6.88 -15.86
CA ASP A 458 -2.77 6.45 -17.00
C ASP A 458 -4.29 6.37 -16.72
N GLU A 459 -4.68 6.64 -15.47
CA GLU A 459 -6.05 6.79 -14.99
C GLU A 459 -6.91 5.52 -14.98
N LYS A 460 -6.27 4.36 -15.10
CA LYS A 460 -6.95 3.06 -15.13
C LYS A 460 -7.03 2.37 -13.77
N GLU A 461 -6.14 2.73 -12.85
CA GLU A 461 -5.95 2.04 -11.57
C GLU A 461 -6.05 3.03 -10.40
N LEU A 462 -6.59 2.55 -9.28
CA LEU A 462 -6.56 3.27 -8.00
C LEU A 462 -5.43 2.69 -7.16
N ILE A 463 -4.45 3.52 -6.84
CA ILE A 463 -3.29 3.14 -6.04
C ILE A 463 -3.65 3.22 -4.56
N TYR A 464 -3.79 2.06 -3.91
CA TYR A 464 -4.09 1.99 -2.48
C TYR A 464 -2.85 2.34 -1.64
N LEU A 465 -2.88 3.50 -0.97
CA LEU A 465 -1.73 4.02 -0.22
C LEU A 465 -1.33 3.20 1.02
N PRO A 466 -2.26 2.58 1.78
CA PRO A 466 -1.89 1.68 2.86
C PRO A 466 -0.98 0.53 2.42
N ASN A 467 -1.14 0.02 1.20
CA ASN A 467 -0.23 -0.98 0.65
C ASN A 467 1.16 -0.40 0.41
N CYS A 468 1.27 0.84 -0.07
CA CYS A 468 2.55 1.51 -0.28
C CYS A 468 3.30 1.74 1.06
N VAL A 469 2.57 2.16 2.10
CA VAL A 469 3.11 2.31 3.46
C VAL A 469 3.55 0.97 4.02
N SER A 470 2.69 -0.05 3.95
CA SER A 470 2.99 -1.40 4.44
C SER A 470 4.20 -2.00 3.71
N GLN A 471 4.28 -1.79 2.39
CA GLN A 471 5.41 -2.22 1.58
C GLN A 471 6.70 -1.50 1.98
N HIS A 472 6.65 -0.20 2.28
CA HIS A 472 7.83 0.52 2.77
C HIS A 472 8.27 0.01 4.14
N GLN A 473 7.34 -0.14 5.08
CA GLN A 473 7.65 -0.65 6.42
C GLN A 473 8.23 -2.05 6.36
N ALA A 474 7.67 -2.93 5.51
CA ALA A 474 8.13 -4.30 5.38
C ALA A 474 9.44 -4.41 4.59
N ASN A 475 9.60 -3.69 3.48
CA ASN A 475 10.59 -4.00 2.44
C ASN A 475 11.48 -2.81 2.02
N GLY A 476 11.28 -1.64 2.62
CA GLY A 476 12.05 -0.42 2.34
C GLY A 476 11.76 0.24 1.00
N THR A 477 10.67 -0.14 0.35
CA THR A 477 10.27 0.43 -0.95
C THR A 477 8.88 1.03 -0.85
N PHE A 478 8.74 2.33 -1.07
CA PHE A 478 7.42 2.97 -1.14
C PHE A 478 6.83 2.78 -2.54
N TYR A 479 6.53 1.53 -2.88
CA TYR A 479 6.16 1.11 -4.24
C TYR A 479 4.69 0.69 -4.29
N HIS A 480 4.08 0.90 -5.45
CA HIS A 480 2.75 0.40 -5.80
C HIS A 480 2.87 -0.87 -6.65
N PHE A 481 1.96 -1.82 -6.46
CA PHE A 481 1.91 -3.07 -7.20
C PHE A 481 0.92 -2.97 -8.37
N SER A 482 1.44 -3.01 -9.60
CA SER A 482 0.66 -2.96 -10.85
C SER A 482 1.22 -3.96 -11.86
N GLY A 483 0.35 -4.64 -12.61
CA GLY A 483 0.78 -5.62 -13.62
C GLY A 483 1.71 -6.71 -13.06
N GLU A 484 1.38 -7.24 -11.88
CA GLU A 484 2.14 -8.27 -11.15
C GLU A 484 3.53 -7.84 -10.63
N ARG A 485 3.84 -6.53 -10.59
CA ARG A 485 5.16 -6.03 -10.19
C ARG A 485 5.06 -4.77 -9.32
N PHE A 486 6.04 -4.61 -8.44
CA PHE A 486 6.22 -3.36 -7.69
C PHE A 486 6.96 -2.30 -8.52
N ARG A 487 6.37 -1.13 -8.66
CA ARG A 487 6.95 0.06 -9.31
C ARG A 487 6.94 1.28 -8.40
N LYS A 488 7.85 2.22 -8.67
CA LYS A 488 7.82 3.53 -8.01
C LYS A 488 6.56 4.29 -8.44
N LEU A 489 6.10 5.18 -7.58
CA LEU A 489 5.11 6.18 -7.97
C LEU A 489 5.74 7.14 -8.99
N THR A 490 5.01 7.48 -10.04
CA THR A 490 5.45 8.48 -11.02
C THR A 490 5.41 9.88 -10.45
N ALA A 491 6.04 10.86 -11.11
CA ALA A 491 6.02 12.25 -10.65
C ALA A 491 4.59 12.78 -10.48
N LYS A 492 3.70 12.48 -11.43
CA LYS A 492 2.29 12.87 -11.38
C LYS A 492 1.53 12.18 -10.23
N GLU A 493 1.86 10.93 -9.93
CA GLU A 493 1.27 10.20 -8.80
C GLU A 493 1.76 10.76 -7.46
N ILE A 494 3.05 11.13 -7.36
CA ILE A 494 3.61 11.81 -6.18
C ILE A 494 2.96 13.18 -5.98
N GLU A 495 2.73 13.94 -7.05
CA GLU A 495 1.98 15.22 -7.01
C GLU A 495 0.54 15.06 -6.50
N ARG A 496 -0.04 13.86 -6.60
CA ARG A 496 -1.39 13.55 -6.09
C ARG A 496 -1.41 13.17 -4.61
N LEU A 497 -0.29 12.73 -4.02
CA LEU A 497 -0.21 12.32 -2.61
C LEU A 497 -0.70 13.38 -1.60
N PRO A 498 -0.39 14.69 -1.74
CA PRO A 498 -0.83 15.71 -0.79
C PRO A 498 -2.36 15.82 -0.65
N PHE A 499 -3.12 15.25 -1.58
CA PHE A 499 -4.58 15.30 -1.55
C PHE A 499 -5.23 14.05 -0.96
N ALA A 500 -4.45 13.01 -0.66
CA ALA A 500 -4.93 11.84 0.05
C ALA A 500 -5.13 12.14 1.56
N GLU A 501 -5.53 11.14 2.35
CA GLU A 501 -5.59 11.32 3.80
C GLU A 501 -4.23 11.73 4.37
N LEU A 502 -4.25 12.73 5.24
CA LEU A 502 -3.07 13.41 5.76
C LEU A 502 -2.00 12.44 6.28
N GLN A 503 -2.39 11.37 6.96
CA GLN A 503 -1.47 10.37 7.52
C GLN A 503 -0.55 9.72 6.48
N PHE A 504 -1.02 9.51 5.24
CA PHE A 504 -0.21 8.87 4.19
C PHE A 504 0.77 9.86 3.58
N TYR A 505 0.33 11.10 3.38
CA TYR A 505 1.19 12.18 2.92
C TYR A 505 2.26 12.52 3.97
N GLU A 506 1.89 12.63 5.24
CA GLU A 506 2.82 12.88 6.34
C GLU A 506 3.85 11.75 6.45
N TYR A 507 3.40 10.49 6.36
CA TYR A 507 4.34 9.36 6.33
C TYR A 507 5.33 9.48 5.17
N TYR A 508 4.85 9.77 3.96
CA TYR A 508 5.74 9.97 2.82
C TYR A 508 6.70 11.15 3.05
N ALA A 509 6.20 12.32 3.43
CA ALA A 509 6.99 13.54 3.58
C ALA A 509 8.00 13.47 4.74
N GLN A 510 7.65 12.82 5.85
CA GLN A 510 8.46 12.77 7.07
C GLN A 510 9.34 11.52 7.17
N VAL A 511 9.05 10.47 6.42
CA VAL A 511 9.82 9.21 6.45
C VAL A 511 10.48 8.98 5.10
N VAL A 512 9.68 8.82 4.04
CA VAL A 512 10.18 8.37 2.74
C VAL A 512 10.99 9.46 2.00
N ALA A 513 10.49 10.69 1.97
CA ALA A 513 11.07 11.78 1.19
C ALA A 513 12.39 12.33 1.78
N ILE A 514 12.63 12.10 3.07
CA ILE A 514 13.85 12.52 3.76
C ILE A 514 14.86 11.37 3.94
N GLU A 515 14.50 10.13 3.55
CA GLU A 515 15.43 9.02 3.61
C GLU A 515 16.57 9.26 2.61
N GLU A 516 17.80 9.29 3.14
CA GLU A 516 18.99 9.43 2.30
C GLU A 516 19.11 8.21 1.38
N GLU A 517 19.20 8.45 0.07
CA GLU A 517 19.47 7.38 -0.88
C GLU A 517 20.82 6.74 -0.55
N CYS A 518 20.80 5.43 -0.30
CA CYS A 518 22.02 4.69 -0.03
C CYS A 518 22.96 4.77 -1.23
N LEU A 519 24.18 5.21 -0.97
CA LEU A 519 25.20 5.33 -2.01
C LEU A 519 25.48 3.97 -2.68
N PRO A 520 25.58 3.92 -4.02
CA PRO A 520 25.87 2.69 -4.75
C PRO A 520 27.16 1.99 -4.32
N ILE A 521 27.13 0.66 -4.25
CA ILE A 521 28.30 -0.21 -4.04
C ILE A 521 28.69 -0.98 -5.32
N LYS A 522 29.92 -1.47 -5.39
CA LYS A 522 30.49 -2.19 -6.53
C LYS A 522 29.84 -3.57 -6.70
N LYS A 523 29.81 -4.06 -7.94
CA LYS A 523 29.35 -5.43 -8.24
C LYS A 523 30.15 -6.48 -7.45
N SER A 524 31.47 -6.32 -7.34
CA SER A 524 32.33 -7.25 -6.59
C SER A 524 31.92 -7.35 -5.11
N THR A 525 31.53 -6.24 -4.49
CA THR A 525 31.06 -6.18 -3.10
C THR A 525 29.76 -6.96 -2.94
N VAL A 526 28.80 -6.76 -3.85
CA VAL A 526 27.53 -7.51 -3.85
C VAL A 526 27.75 -9.01 -4.08
N MET A 527 28.69 -9.39 -4.95
CA MET A 527 29.01 -10.81 -5.17
C MET A 527 29.68 -11.45 -3.96
N ALA A 528 30.53 -10.71 -3.23
CA ALA A 528 31.10 -11.19 -1.97
C ALA A 528 30.02 -11.41 -0.90
N LEU A 529 29.02 -10.54 -0.83
CA LEU A 529 27.85 -10.73 0.04
C LEU A 529 26.99 -11.93 -0.38
N LYS A 530 26.81 -12.16 -1.69
CA LYS A 530 26.15 -13.36 -2.21
C LYS A 530 26.87 -14.63 -1.75
N GLU A 531 28.20 -14.65 -1.82
CA GLU A 531 29.00 -15.77 -1.31
C GLU A 531 28.85 -15.95 0.22
N LEU A 532 28.78 -14.85 0.97
CA LEU A 532 28.49 -14.88 2.41
C LEU A 532 27.11 -15.52 2.67
N VAL A 533 26.08 -15.08 1.96
CA VAL A 533 24.71 -15.63 2.07
C VAL A 533 24.69 -17.13 1.78
N ASN A 534 25.40 -17.57 0.73
CA ASN A 534 25.50 -18.97 0.34
C ASN A 534 26.08 -19.88 1.43
N GLY A 535 26.94 -19.35 2.30
CA GLY A 535 27.52 -20.09 3.43
C GLY A 535 26.75 -19.93 4.75
N THR A 536 25.93 -18.88 4.90
CA THR A 536 25.39 -18.48 6.21
C THR A 536 23.86 -18.57 6.31
N LEU A 537 23.13 -18.37 5.23
CA LEU A 537 21.66 -18.38 5.26
C LEU A 537 21.15 -19.82 5.42
N ASN A 538 20.48 -20.07 6.54
CA ASN A 538 19.81 -21.34 6.83
C ASN A 538 18.30 -21.11 7.04
N PRO A 539 17.47 -21.34 6.01
CA PRO A 539 16.03 -21.04 6.07
C PRO A 539 15.26 -21.82 7.14
N TYR A 540 15.69 -23.05 7.46
CA TYR A 540 15.06 -23.89 8.48
C TYR A 540 15.32 -23.37 9.89
N ALA A 541 16.55 -22.98 10.19
CA ALA A 541 16.90 -22.37 11.47
C ALA A 541 16.13 -21.05 11.68
N LEU A 542 15.99 -20.25 10.62
CA LEU A 542 15.35 -18.93 10.66
C LEU A 542 13.84 -18.98 10.93
N ARG A 543 13.13 -19.96 10.36
CA ARG A 543 11.65 -20.01 10.41
C ARG A 543 11.09 -21.01 11.43
N LEU A 544 11.81 -22.09 11.73
CA LEU A 544 11.33 -23.16 12.61
C LEU A 544 12.03 -23.16 13.98
N GLY A 545 12.96 -22.21 14.23
CA GLY A 545 13.66 -22.10 15.50
C GLY A 545 14.61 -23.28 15.79
N HIS A 546 15.03 -24.00 14.75
CA HIS A 546 15.99 -25.10 14.91
C HIS A 546 17.40 -24.57 15.15
N SER A 547 18.12 -25.20 16.08
CA SER A 547 19.57 -25.00 16.23
C SER A 547 20.28 -25.40 14.93
N ILE A 548 21.22 -24.57 14.48
CA ILE A 548 22.12 -24.93 13.38
C ILE A 548 22.98 -26.13 13.81
N THR A 549 23.29 -27.03 12.89
CA THR A 549 24.22 -28.13 13.19
C THR A 549 25.66 -27.59 13.30
N SER A 550 26.54 -28.26 14.04
CA SER A 550 27.95 -27.84 14.15
C SER A 550 28.66 -27.73 12.80
N GLU A 551 28.27 -28.54 11.82
CA GLU A 551 28.79 -28.44 10.46
C GLU A 551 28.28 -27.18 9.74
N GLN A 552 27.02 -26.80 9.94
CA GLN A 552 26.46 -25.55 9.38
C GLN A 552 27.08 -24.32 10.04
N GLU A 553 27.35 -24.38 11.35
CA GLU A 553 28.04 -23.33 12.09
C GLU A 553 29.47 -23.14 11.54
N ARG A 554 30.23 -24.24 11.36
CA ARG A 554 31.56 -24.21 10.75
C ARG A 554 31.56 -23.59 9.34
N ILE A 555 30.63 -23.99 8.49
CA ILE A 555 30.49 -23.43 7.12
C ILE A 555 30.19 -21.92 7.18
N ALA A 556 29.33 -21.52 8.11
CA ALA A 556 28.96 -20.12 8.27
C ALA A 556 30.14 -19.28 8.78
N GLU A 557 30.90 -19.77 9.77
CA GLU A 557 32.13 -19.14 10.25
C GLU A 557 33.16 -18.96 9.13
N GLU A 558 33.42 -20.02 8.35
CA GLU A 558 34.33 -19.96 7.19
C GLU A 558 33.90 -18.89 6.18
N ALA A 559 32.60 -18.78 5.93
CA ALA A 559 32.05 -17.75 5.04
C ALA A 559 32.25 -16.34 5.60
N TYR A 560 32.06 -16.12 6.90
CA TYR A 560 32.35 -14.84 7.55
C TYR A 560 33.84 -14.51 7.53
N PHE A 561 34.73 -15.44 7.87
CA PHE A 561 36.17 -15.22 7.81
C PHE A 561 36.62 -14.82 6.40
N LYS A 562 36.13 -15.52 5.37
CA LYS A 562 36.39 -15.17 3.97
C LYS A 562 35.87 -13.76 3.65
N PHE A 563 34.68 -13.40 4.12
CA PHE A 563 34.10 -12.08 3.89
C PHE A 563 34.85 -10.96 4.64
N PHE A 564 35.27 -11.18 5.89
CA PHE A 564 36.12 -10.24 6.63
C PHE A 564 37.48 -10.05 5.97
N GLY A 565 38.07 -11.12 5.43
CA GLY A 565 39.27 -11.03 4.59
C GLY A 565 39.04 -10.16 3.36
N PHE A 566 37.86 -10.21 2.75
CA PHE A 566 37.47 -9.30 1.65
C PHE A 566 37.29 -7.85 2.14
N LEU A 567 36.60 -7.62 3.27
CA LEU A 567 36.37 -6.30 3.85
C LEU A 567 37.68 -5.56 4.16
N ASN A 568 38.67 -6.26 4.74
CA ASN A 568 39.97 -5.68 5.07
C ASN A 568 40.77 -5.22 3.85
N ASN A 569 40.41 -5.69 2.65
CA ASN A 569 41.03 -5.31 1.38
C ASN A 569 40.18 -4.30 0.59
N LEU A 570 39.03 -3.85 1.11
CA LEU A 570 38.21 -2.85 0.44
C LEU A 570 38.82 -1.45 0.58
N PRO A 571 38.75 -0.62 -0.48
CA PRO A 571 39.01 0.82 -0.36
C PRO A 571 38.12 1.47 0.70
N GLU A 572 38.66 2.43 1.47
CA GLU A 572 37.95 3.10 2.58
C GLU A 572 36.60 3.68 2.15
N ASP A 573 36.53 4.26 0.95
CA ASP A 573 35.33 4.86 0.41
C ASP A 573 34.24 3.83 0.06
N GLU A 574 34.63 2.64 -0.39
CA GLU A 574 33.72 1.52 -0.67
C GLU A 574 33.24 0.87 0.64
N LEU A 575 34.13 0.74 1.62
CA LEU A 575 33.81 0.23 2.94
C LEU A 575 32.80 1.13 3.65
N ALA A 576 33.01 2.45 3.64
CA ALA A 576 32.09 3.41 4.23
C ALA A 576 30.70 3.35 3.59
N ARG A 577 30.62 3.22 2.26
CA ARG A 577 29.33 3.04 1.53
C ARG A 577 28.64 1.75 1.91
N LEU A 578 29.38 0.65 2.01
CA LEU A 578 28.84 -0.64 2.40
C LEU A 578 28.28 -0.55 3.83
N TYR A 579 29.05 -0.03 4.78
CA TYR A 579 28.66 0.07 6.19
C TYR A 579 27.45 0.98 6.42
N ALA A 580 27.37 2.10 5.70
CA ALA A 580 26.22 3.00 5.74
C ALA A 580 24.97 2.44 5.05
N HIS A 581 25.08 1.35 4.29
CA HIS A 581 23.96 0.83 3.51
C HIS A 581 22.89 0.23 4.43
N THR A 582 21.69 0.78 4.39
CA THR A 582 20.55 0.29 5.20
C THR A 582 19.70 -0.71 4.43
N VAL A 583 19.37 -1.82 5.07
CA VAL A 583 18.45 -2.83 4.55
C VAL A 583 17.19 -2.82 5.41
N ILE A 584 16.03 -2.72 4.77
CA ILE A 584 14.73 -2.88 5.42
C ILE A 584 14.14 -4.21 4.97
N TRP A 585 13.92 -5.11 5.93
CA TRP A 585 13.29 -6.39 5.67
C TRP A 585 12.43 -6.83 6.86
N ARG A 586 11.17 -7.18 6.56
CA ARG A 586 10.12 -7.57 7.53
C ARG A 586 9.99 -6.61 8.72
N GLY A 587 9.96 -5.32 8.44
CA GLY A 587 9.78 -4.31 9.49
C GLY A 587 11.06 -3.94 10.24
N GLN A 588 12.20 -4.56 9.93
CA GLN A 588 13.48 -4.26 10.56
C GLN A 588 14.37 -3.47 9.62
N LYS A 589 14.73 -2.25 10.03
CA LYS A 589 15.73 -1.40 9.36
C LYS A 589 17.07 -1.58 10.06
N ARG A 590 18.08 -2.07 9.34
CA ARG A 590 19.45 -2.24 9.86
C ARG A 590 20.48 -1.83 8.83
N SER A 591 21.55 -1.19 9.27
CA SER A 591 22.75 -0.96 8.46
C SER A 591 23.59 -2.23 8.37
N VAL A 592 24.37 -2.38 7.29
CA VAL A 592 25.34 -3.48 7.19
C VAL A 592 26.33 -3.46 8.35
N GLN A 593 26.72 -2.28 8.84
CA GLN A 593 27.59 -2.14 10.00
C GLN A 593 26.97 -2.75 11.26
N GLU A 594 25.71 -2.45 11.55
CA GLU A 594 24.98 -3.01 12.70
C GLU A 594 24.88 -4.53 12.58
N ILE A 595 24.50 -5.04 11.41
CA ILE A 595 24.35 -6.48 11.17
C ILE A 595 25.70 -7.19 11.40
N LEU A 596 26.81 -6.65 10.88
CA LEU A 596 28.14 -7.25 11.07
C LEU A 596 28.61 -7.17 12.53
N ALA A 597 28.33 -6.07 13.24
CA ALA A 597 28.70 -5.91 14.64
C ALA A 597 27.96 -6.88 15.57
N GLU A 598 26.69 -7.19 15.28
CA GLU A 598 25.90 -8.15 16.06
C GLU A 598 26.32 -9.60 15.84
N VAL A 599 26.97 -9.89 14.71
CA VAL A 599 27.49 -11.21 14.37
C VAL A 599 28.95 -11.41 14.81
N GLN A 600 29.69 -10.34 15.10
CA GLN A 600 31.13 -10.42 15.39
C GLN A 600 31.47 -11.36 16.57
N LEU A 601 32.43 -12.24 16.30
CA LEU A 601 33.13 -13.07 17.28
C LEU A 601 33.98 -12.16 18.18
N ASN A 602 33.88 -12.36 19.50
CA ASN A 602 34.93 -11.94 20.44
C ASN A 602 36.15 -12.84 20.19
N GLU A 603 36.92 -12.57 19.15
CA GLU A 603 38.22 -13.19 18.91
C GLU A 603 39.27 -12.08 18.77
N THR A 604 39.68 -11.51 19.91
CA THR A 604 41.13 -11.37 20.08
C THR A 604 41.65 -12.78 20.36
N PRO A 605 42.57 -13.34 19.55
CA PRO A 605 43.38 -14.45 20.00
C PRO A 605 43.99 -14.05 21.35
N GLU A 606 43.98 -14.95 22.34
CA GLU A 606 44.89 -14.79 23.48
C GLU A 606 46.32 -14.84 22.91
N GLU A 607 46.86 -13.68 22.54
CA GLU A 607 48.30 -13.53 22.36
C GLU A 607 48.94 -13.85 23.71
N ASP A 608 49.82 -14.84 23.67
CA ASP A 608 50.62 -15.37 24.76
C ASP A 608 50.96 -14.32 25.82
N LYS A 609 50.27 -14.41 26.96
CA LYS A 609 50.72 -13.84 28.24
C LYS A 609 51.95 -14.61 28.72
N ASN A 610 53.05 -14.56 27.97
CA ASN A 610 54.38 -14.99 28.40
C ASN A 610 55.45 -14.50 27.40
N SER A 611 55.56 -13.19 27.17
CA SER A 611 56.86 -12.61 26.85
C SER A 611 57.02 -11.19 27.43
N THR A 612 57.67 -11.18 28.59
CA THR A 612 58.70 -10.22 29.01
C THR A 612 58.37 -8.72 29.02
N ILE A 613 58.12 -8.24 30.24
CA ILE A 613 58.29 -6.87 30.73
C ILE A 613 59.60 -6.25 30.21
N GLN A 614 59.50 -5.10 29.51
CA GLN A 614 60.47 -4.00 29.68
C GLN A 614 59.81 -2.65 29.41
N THR A 615 59.84 -1.85 30.48
CA THR A 615 59.45 -0.46 30.67
C THR A 615 60.09 0.51 29.66
N ILE A 616 59.40 1.59 29.28
CA ILE A 616 59.83 3.00 29.46
C ILE A 616 58.71 3.98 29.01
N SER A 617 58.57 5.00 29.85
CA SER A 617 57.68 6.18 29.95
C SER A 617 57.62 7.16 28.78
N LEU A 618 56.57 8.01 28.75
CA LEU A 618 56.56 9.50 28.83
C LEU A 618 55.20 10.04 28.29
N SER A 619 54.25 10.44 29.16
CA SER A 619 53.98 11.80 29.67
C SER A 619 53.33 12.78 28.67
N GLU A 620 52.06 13.09 28.87
CA GLU A 620 51.44 14.36 28.42
C GLU A 620 50.85 15.06 29.64
N ASP A 621 51.64 15.99 30.17
CA ASP A 621 51.20 17.08 31.02
C ASP A 621 51.85 18.35 30.43
N GLN A 622 51.10 19.45 30.45
CA GLN A 622 51.38 20.78 29.84
C GLN A 622 50.82 21.03 28.43
N MET A 623 49.66 21.69 28.35
CA MET A 623 49.66 23.16 28.19
C MET A 623 48.25 23.76 28.35
N ARG A 624 48.12 24.57 29.40
CA ARG A 624 47.08 25.59 29.59
C ARG A 624 47.59 26.91 29.00
N SER A 625 46.82 27.49 28.08
CA SER A 625 46.65 28.94 27.82
C SER A 625 45.70 29.05 26.63
N GLY A 626 44.55 29.71 26.63
CA GLY A 626 44.10 30.86 27.41
C GLY A 626 43.76 31.95 26.40
N GLU A 627 42.50 32.12 26.03
CA GLU A 627 41.97 33.37 25.48
C GLU A 627 40.44 33.44 25.69
N LYS A 628 40.00 34.60 26.21
CA LYS A 628 38.62 34.98 26.53
C LYS A 628 38.05 35.83 25.38
N LEU A 629 36.73 35.79 25.15
CA LEU A 629 35.86 36.97 25.20
C LEU A 629 34.36 36.64 25.00
N GLU A 630 33.55 37.11 25.98
CA GLU A 630 32.20 37.72 25.86
C GLU A 630 30.95 36.83 25.69
N GLU A 631 30.18 36.57 26.75
CA GLU A 631 29.09 37.36 27.38
C GLU A 631 27.74 37.36 26.64
N LYS A 632 26.74 36.63 27.20
CA LYS A 632 25.49 37.21 27.74
C LYS A 632 24.54 36.15 28.35
N ASN A 633 24.36 36.28 29.66
CA ASN A 633 23.15 36.17 30.53
C ASN A 633 21.91 35.44 29.95
N SER A 634 21.18 34.61 30.72
CA SER A 634 20.54 35.00 31.99
C SER A 634 19.86 33.82 32.74
N THR A 635 20.04 33.78 34.08
CA THR A 635 19.07 33.49 35.19
C THR A 635 18.08 32.32 35.10
N THR A 636 17.69 31.54 36.13
CA THR A 636 17.97 31.33 37.57
C THR A 636 17.04 30.16 37.94
N HIS A 637 17.45 29.15 38.72
CA HIS A 637 16.65 28.64 39.86
C HIS A 637 17.39 27.53 40.65
N GLN A 638 17.62 27.87 41.91
CA GLN A 638 17.60 27.09 43.15
C GLN A 638 17.91 25.59 43.16
N LYS A 639 18.96 25.30 43.92
CA LYS A 639 19.33 24.03 44.56
C LYS A 639 18.21 23.49 45.44
N GLU A 640 17.92 22.20 45.29
CA GLU A 640 17.54 21.31 46.39
C GLU A 640 18.53 20.14 46.46
N ASN A 641 18.93 19.84 47.69
CA ASN A 641 19.88 18.80 48.06
C ASN A 641 19.24 17.42 47.94
N THR A 642 19.92 16.49 47.26
CA THR A 642 19.81 15.06 47.57
C THR A 642 21.19 14.41 47.46
N SER A 643 21.52 13.70 48.53
CA SER A 643 22.71 12.90 48.75
C SER A 643 22.92 11.86 47.66
N ALA A 644 24.11 11.87 47.05
CA ALA A 644 24.56 10.80 46.16
C ALA A 644 24.93 9.55 46.99
N GLU A 645 24.12 8.51 46.88
CA GLU A 645 24.55 7.12 47.10
C GLU A 645 25.38 6.64 45.88
N PRO A 646 26.36 5.75 46.07
CA PRO A 646 27.21 5.28 44.98
C PRO A 646 26.38 4.45 44.00
N ILE A 647 26.38 4.88 42.73
CA ILE A 647 25.85 4.11 41.61
C ILE A 647 26.70 2.84 41.51
N VAL A 648 26.16 1.74 42.04
CA VAL A 648 26.55 0.38 41.64
C VAL A 648 26.32 0.32 40.14
N ALA A 649 27.40 0.16 39.37
CA ALA A 649 27.33 -0.12 37.95
C ALA A 649 26.43 -1.34 37.75
N LYS A 650 25.20 -1.11 37.27
CA LYS A 650 24.37 -2.18 36.72
C LYS A 650 25.16 -2.72 35.53
N GLU A 651 25.71 -3.93 35.70
CA GLU A 651 26.13 -4.75 34.57
C GLU A 651 24.95 -4.80 33.60
N VAL A 652 25.14 -4.14 32.46
CA VAL A 652 24.24 -4.27 31.31
C VAL A 652 24.30 -5.75 30.92
N PRO A 653 23.17 -6.47 30.87
CA PRO A 653 23.18 -7.87 30.47
C PRO A 653 23.87 -7.98 29.10
N LEU A 654 24.86 -8.86 28.99
CA LEU A 654 25.46 -9.22 27.71
C LEU A 654 24.32 -9.60 26.76
N LYS A 655 24.10 -8.79 25.70
CA LYS A 655 23.14 -9.12 24.65
C LYS A 655 23.52 -10.50 24.10
N GLU A 656 22.56 -11.43 24.13
CA GLU A 656 22.71 -12.73 23.49
C GLU A 656 23.02 -12.51 22.00
N ARG A 657 24.01 -13.25 21.48
CA ARG A 657 24.41 -13.18 20.08
C ARG A 657 23.22 -13.47 19.19
N GLU A 658 23.01 -12.64 18.17
CA GLU A 658 22.08 -13.02 17.11
C GLU A 658 22.67 -14.17 16.29
N CYS A 659 21.82 -15.13 15.94
CA CYS A 659 22.22 -16.26 15.12
C CYS A 659 22.72 -15.77 13.76
N ILE A 660 23.90 -16.21 13.34
CA ILE A 660 24.50 -15.96 12.03
C ILE A 660 23.49 -16.17 10.87
N ALA A 661 22.65 -17.20 10.98
CA ALA A 661 21.63 -17.51 9.97
C ALA A 661 20.54 -16.43 9.85
N PHE A 662 20.24 -15.72 10.94
CA PHE A 662 19.27 -14.61 10.96
C PHE A 662 19.82 -13.39 10.23
N ALA A 663 21.10 -13.06 10.39
CA ALA A 663 21.77 -11.98 9.67
C ALA A 663 21.80 -12.20 8.15
N GLY A 664 21.95 -13.47 7.73
CA GLY A 664 22.01 -13.86 6.31
C GLY A 664 20.83 -13.39 5.45
N GLN A 665 19.63 -13.22 6.03
CA GLN A 665 18.45 -12.76 5.27
C GLN A 665 18.56 -11.29 4.82
N PHE A 666 19.22 -10.43 5.61
CA PHE A 666 19.41 -9.03 5.26
C PHE A 666 20.43 -8.88 4.13
N PHE A 667 21.51 -9.67 4.17
CA PHE A 667 22.45 -9.74 3.06
C PHE A 667 21.81 -10.32 1.80
N ALA A 668 20.94 -11.34 1.93
CA ALA A 668 20.18 -11.87 0.81
C ALA A 668 19.26 -10.80 0.18
N LYS A 669 18.55 -10.02 1.01
CA LYS A 669 17.72 -8.89 0.56
C LYS A 669 18.57 -7.83 -0.16
N LEU A 670 19.72 -7.44 0.39
CA LEU A 670 20.63 -6.50 -0.26
C LEU A 670 21.09 -7.01 -1.64
N VAL A 671 21.45 -8.28 -1.73
CA VAL A 671 21.84 -8.90 -3.00
C VAL A 671 20.67 -8.88 -3.98
N ALA A 672 19.46 -9.22 -3.54
CA ALA A 672 18.25 -9.16 -4.37
C ALA A 672 17.89 -7.73 -4.80
N ASP A 673 18.22 -6.72 -3.99
CA ASP A 673 18.02 -5.31 -4.34
C ASP A 673 18.94 -4.86 -5.49
N TYR A 674 20.18 -5.33 -5.54
CA TYR A 674 21.12 -5.02 -6.63
C TYR A 674 21.03 -5.97 -7.84
N ALA A 675 20.70 -7.24 -7.60
CA ALA A 675 20.82 -8.32 -8.57
C ALA A 675 19.72 -9.38 -8.36
N PRO A 676 18.44 -9.05 -8.58
CA PRO A 676 17.32 -9.97 -8.34
C PRO A 676 17.41 -11.26 -9.17
N GLU A 677 18.10 -11.24 -10.31
CA GLU A 677 18.30 -12.40 -11.18
C GLU A 677 19.38 -13.38 -10.70
N GLU A 678 20.22 -12.97 -9.75
CA GLU A 678 21.31 -13.81 -9.28
C GLU A 678 20.76 -14.97 -8.44
N LYS A 679 21.13 -16.20 -8.83
CA LYS A 679 20.80 -17.40 -8.08
C LYS A 679 21.81 -17.63 -6.95
N PHE A 680 21.32 -17.86 -5.74
CA PHE A 680 22.03 -18.42 -4.61
C PHE A 680 22.23 -19.94 -4.80
N ASN A 681 22.84 -20.60 -3.81
CA ASN A 681 22.97 -22.05 -3.77
C ASN A 681 21.60 -22.72 -3.91
N GLN A 682 21.55 -23.85 -4.65
CA GLN A 682 20.31 -24.56 -4.97
C GLN A 682 19.46 -24.89 -3.74
N ALA A 683 20.08 -25.26 -2.62
CA ALA A 683 19.40 -25.55 -1.36
C ALA A 683 18.65 -24.34 -0.75
N ILE A 684 19.10 -23.12 -1.04
CA ILE A 684 18.42 -21.88 -0.64
C ILE A 684 17.33 -21.53 -1.66
N GLU A 685 17.64 -21.63 -2.95
CA GLU A 685 16.72 -21.32 -4.06
C GLU A 685 15.45 -22.16 -4.02
N GLU A 686 15.56 -23.46 -3.75
CA GLU A 686 14.42 -24.37 -3.73
C GLU A 686 13.61 -24.29 -2.43
N ASN A 687 14.08 -23.53 -1.44
CA ASN A 687 13.47 -23.47 -0.11
C ASN A 687 12.60 -22.23 0.06
N ALA A 688 11.28 -22.42 0.02
CA ALA A 688 10.29 -21.35 0.21
C ALA A 688 10.47 -20.57 1.54
N LEU A 689 11.06 -21.18 2.57
CA LEU A 689 11.31 -20.49 3.85
C LEU A 689 12.33 -19.35 3.74
N ALA A 690 13.19 -19.39 2.71
CA ALA A 690 14.18 -18.34 2.42
C ALA A 690 13.51 -17.04 1.95
N ALA A 691 12.27 -17.13 1.42
CA ALA A 691 11.50 -16.01 0.88
C ALA A 691 12.25 -15.21 -0.19
N LEU A 692 13.09 -15.87 -0.99
CA LEU A 692 13.85 -15.22 -2.06
C LEU A 692 12.95 -14.62 -3.13
N ASP A 693 11.84 -15.29 -3.46
CA ASP A 693 10.88 -14.77 -4.44
C ASP A 693 10.24 -13.46 -3.95
N ASP A 694 9.88 -13.39 -2.67
CA ASP A 694 9.37 -12.15 -2.04
C ASP A 694 10.43 -11.03 -2.09
N MET A 695 11.69 -11.34 -1.77
CA MET A 695 12.80 -10.37 -1.82
C MET A 695 13.03 -9.84 -3.24
N ARG A 696 12.99 -10.72 -4.24
CA ARG A 696 13.15 -10.38 -5.66
C ARG A 696 11.98 -9.54 -6.17
N LEU A 697 10.76 -9.92 -5.81
CA LEU A 697 9.54 -9.20 -6.17
C LEU A 697 9.55 -7.79 -5.58
N CYS A 698 9.98 -7.66 -4.33
CA CYS A 698 10.07 -6.40 -3.59
C CYS A 698 11.43 -5.68 -3.76
N SER A 699 12.21 -6.06 -4.77
CA SER A 699 13.54 -5.51 -5.00
C SER A 699 13.48 -4.00 -5.25
N ALA A 700 14.36 -3.27 -4.55
CA ALA A 700 14.57 -1.84 -4.76
C ALA A 700 15.18 -1.55 -6.14
N GLN A 701 15.79 -2.56 -6.79
CA GLN A 701 16.44 -2.47 -8.10
C GLN A 701 17.54 -1.40 -8.15
N LEU A 702 18.47 -1.51 -7.20
CA LEU A 702 19.63 -0.64 -7.05
C LEU A 702 20.64 -0.85 -8.18
N VAL A 703 21.31 0.23 -8.54
CA VAL A 703 22.30 0.25 -9.61
C VAL A 703 23.69 0.20 -9.01
N PHE A 704 24.56 -0.66 -9.55
CA PHE A 704 25.94 -0.77 -9.09
C PHE A 704 26.72 0.53 -9.35
N ARG A 705 27.63 0.84 -8.44
CA ARG A 705 28.56 1.98 -8.52
C ARG A 705 29.32 2.08 -9.84
N ASN A 706 29.57 0.96 -10.50
CA ASN A 706 30.20 0.90 -11.82
C ASN A 706 29.45 1.72 -12.90
N TRP A 707 28.22 2.14 -12.63
CA TRP A 707 27.36 2.90 -13.55
C TRP A 707 27.02 4.30 -13.02
N ASP A 708 27.80 4.86 -12.10
CA ASP A 708 27.60 6.24 -11.58
C ASP A 708 27.73 7.33 -12.65
N PHE A 709 28.38 7.02 -13.77
CA PHE A 709 28.52 7.94 -14.90
C PHE A 709 27.25 8.06 -15.78
N VAL A 710 26.24 7.20 -15.57
CA VAL A 710 24.95 7.23 -16.28
C VAL A 710 23.85 7.59 -15.30
N ASP A 711 23.31 8.80 -15.43
CA ASP A 711 22.11 9.23 -14.71
C ASP A 711 20.82 8.72 -15.38
N ASP A 712 19.66 8.96 -14.77
CA ASP A 712 18.37 8.48 -15.28
C ASP A 712 18.00 9.08 -16.65
N LYS A 713 18.38 10.33 -16.89
CA LYS A 713 18.11 11.03 -18.15
C LYS A 713 18.92 10.42 -19.29
N GLU A 714 20.20 10.18 -19.06
CA GLU A 714 21.10 9.56 -20.02
C GLU A 714 20.74 8.07 -20.23
N ALA A 715 20.38 7.34 -19.17
CA ALA A 715 19.87 5.96 -19.28
C ALA A 715 18.62 5.90 -20.16
N THR A 716 17.66 6.82 -19.95
CA THR A 716 16.46 6.96 -20.79
C THR A 716 16.83 7.19 -22.25
N ARG A 717 17.68 8.18 -22.52
CA ARG A 717 18.13 8.50 -23.89
C ARG A 717 18.76 7.28 -24.57
N ARG A 718 19.66 6.58 -23.86
CA ARG A 718 20.36 5.39 -24.39
C ARG A 718 19.38 4.24 -24.64
N ALA A 719 18.48 3.94 -23.70
CA ALA A 719 17.48 2.89 -23.84
C ALA A 719 16.52 3.14 -25.02
N LEU A 720 16.00 4.36 -25.16
CA LEU A 720 15.14 4.73 -26.28
C LEU A 720 15.90 4.70 -27.62
N THR A 721 17.18 5.07 -27.62
CA THR A 721 18.04 4.96 -28.82
C THR A 721 18.24 3.51 -29.24
N ILE A 722 18.44 2.59 -28.29
CA ILE A 722 18.50 1.14 -28.57
C ILE A 722 17.19 0.66 -29.19
N LEU A 723 16.04 1.07 -28.66
CA LEU A 723 14.72 0.71 -29.20
C LEU A 723 14.53 1.20 -30.64
N VAL A 724 14.80 2.48 -30.91
CA VAL A 724 14.70 3.03 -32.27
C VAL A 724 15.65 2.30 -33.21
N SER A 725 16.88 2.01 -32.77
CA SER A 725 17.85 1.25 -33.55
C SER A 725 17.35 -0.17 -33.86
N LEU A 726 16.81 -0.87 -32.86
CA LEU A 726 16.24 -2.20 -33.01
C LEU A 726 15.07 -2.22 -34.02
N ILE A 727 14.19 -1.21 -33.99
CA ILE A 727 13.04 -1.11 -34.90
C ILE A 727 13.49 -0.79 -36.33
N THR A 728 14.54 0.01 -36.50
CA THR A 728 14.95 0.54 -37.82
C THR A 728 16.07 -0.23 -38.50
N HIS A 729 16.82 -1.06 -37.76
CA HIS A 729 17.92 -1.85 -38.29
C HIS A 729 17.39 -3.08 -39.05
N ASN A 730 17.98 -3.35 -40.22
CA ASN A 730 17.61 -4.50 -41.05
C ASN A 730 18.51 -5.69 -40.69
N PHE A 731 18.08 -6.51 -39.72
CA PHE A 731 18.87 -7.66 -39.27
C PHE A 731 18.85 -8.80 -40.29
N SER A 732 20.03 -9.36 -40.55
CA SER A 732 20.17 -10.65 -41.22
C SER A 732 19.87 -11.76 -40.22
N CYS A 733 18.85 -12.58 -40.49
CA CYS A 733 18.48 -13.73 -39.64
C CYS A 733 18.48 -15.03 -40.46
N ILE A 734 18.83 -16.15 -39.82
CA ILE A 734 18.67 -17.47 -40.45
C ILE A 734 17.18 -17.74 -40.60
N TRP A 735 16.79 -18.34 -41.72
CA TRP A 735 15.40 -18.70 -42.00
C TRP A 735 14.79 -19.49 -40.82
N GLY A 736 13.64 -19.03 -40.32
CA GLY A 736 12.95 -19.62 -39.16
C GLY A 736 13.42 -19.17 -37.78
N THR A 737 14.53 -18.42 -37.66
CA THR A 737 15.07 -17.96 -36.35
C THR A 737 14.75 -16.50 -36.01
N GLY A 738 14.34 -15.71 -37.02
CA GLY A 738 13.94 -14.32 -36.84
C GLY A 738 12.55 -14.21 -36.19
N SER A 739 12.40 -13.26 -35.27
CA SER A 739 11.11 -12.89 -34.68
C SER A 739 10.56 -11.65 -35.35
N SER A 740 9.26 -11.61 -35.64
CA SER A 740 8.62 -10.39 -36.13
C SER A 740 8.41 -9.43 -34.97
N LEU A 741 8.94 -8.22 -35.07
CA LEU A 741 8.63 -7.09 -34.19
C LEU A 741 7.72 -6.13 -34.95
N GLN A 742 6.60 -5.79 -34.33
CA GLN A 742 5.72 -4.73 -34.79
C GLN A 742 5.58 -3.72 -33.65
N PHE A 743 5.83 -2.46 -33.94
CA PHE A 743 5.67 -1.37 -32.99
C PHE A 743 4.66 -0.38 -33.58
N TRP A 744 3.54 -0.17 -32.90
CA TRP A 744 2.49 0.78 -33.31
C TRP A 744 2.03 0.55 -34.78
N ASP A 745 2.15 1.55 -35.65
CA ASP A 745 1.81 1.48 -37.07
C ASP A 745 2.98 1.09 -38.00
N GLN A 746 4.12 0.74 -37.42
CA GLN A 746 5.32 0.44 -38.18
C GLN A 746 5.23 -0.92 -38.86
N LYS A 747 5.82 -1.03 -40.07
CA LYS A 747 5.89 -2.31 -40.78
C LYS A 747 6.63 -3.33 -39.92
N LYS A 748 6.15 -4.58 -39.96
CA LYS A 748 6.80 -5.73 -39.31
C LYS A 748 8.28 -5.78 -39.72
N ASN A 749 9.17 -5.60 -38.74
CA ASN A 749 10.60 -5.78 -38.90
C ASN A 749 10.99 -7.17 -38.36
N ILE A 750 11.96 -7.82 -38.98
CA ILE A 750 12.47 -9.11 -38.50
C ILE A 750 13.69 -8.83 -37.62
N ILE A 751 13.59 -9.21 -36.35
CA ILE A 751 14.63 -9.03 -35.34
C ILE A 751 15.21 -10.38 -34.90
N THR A 752 16.41 -10.34 -34.32
CA THR A 752 17.05 -11.51 -33.73
C THR A 752 16.42 -11.88 -32.38
N ALA A 753 16.68 -13.10 -31.88
CA ALA A 753 16.25 -13.52 -30.54
C ALA A 753 16.78 -12.57 -29.44
N THR A 754 18.03 -12.14 -29.54
CA THR A 754 18.62 -11.12 -28.65
C THR A 754 17.90 -9.79 -28.77
N GLY A 755 17.55 -9.38 -29.99
CA GLY A 755 16.71 -8.20 -30.21
C GLY A 755 15.35 -8.32 -29.50
N LYS A 756 14.73 -9.50 -29.50
CA LYS A 756 13.45 -9.75 -28.81
C LYS A 756 13.61 -9.65 -27.29
N GLU A 757 14.70 -10.18 -26.72
CA GLU A 757 15.03 -10.00 -25.30
C GLU A 757 15.21 -8.52 -24.94
N LEU A 758 15.91 -7.74 -25.79
CA LEU A 758 16.11 -6.30 -25.59
C LEU A 758 14.79 -5.53 -25.63
N PHE A 759 13.92 -5.84 -26.59
CA PHE A 759 12.60 -5.22 -26.68
C PHE A 759 11.79 -5.52 -25.42
N LYS A 760 11.66 -6.79 -25.03
CA LYS A 760 10.91 -7.21 -23.84
C LYS A 760 11.41 -6.56 -22.55
N ALA A 761 12.71 -6.31 -22.42
CA ALA A 761 13.27 -5.64 -21.24
C ALA A 761 12.79 -4.18 -21.12
N LEU A 762 12.45 -3.53 -22.22
CA LEU A 762 12.05 -2.12 -22.28
C LEU A 762 10.55 -1.92 -22.60
N GLU A 763 9.88 -2.95 -23.09
CA GLU A 763 8.47 -2.95 -23.51
C GLU A 763 7.56 -2.44 -22.40
N TYR A 764 7.68 -2.98 -21.18
CA TYR A 764 6.86 -2.55 -20.03
C TYR A 764 7.04 -1.06 -19.70
N ALA A 765 8.28 -0.56 -19.68
CA ALA A 765 8.57 0.84 -19.42
C ALA A 765 7.99 1.73 -20.54
N LEU A 766 8.08 1.26 -21.79
CA LEU A 766 7.57 1.98 -22.95
C LEU A 766 6.03 2.02 -22.96
N ASP A 767 5.35 0.92 -22.65
CA ASP A 767 3.90 0.83 -22.72
C ASP A 767 3.22 1.62 -21.60
N ASN A 768 3.77 1.54 -20.39
CA ASN A 768 3.23 2.24 -19.23
C ASN A 768 3.77 3.67 -19.08
N GLY A 769 4.80 4.04 -19.86
CA GLY A 769 5.50 5.31 -19.70
C GLY A 769 6.28 5.44 -18.40
N ASP A 770 6.49 4.33 -17.67
CA ASP A 770 7.22 4.32 -16.40
C ASP A 770 8.72 4.07 -16.63
N PHE A 771 9.48 5.15 -16.54
CA PHE A 771 10.95 5.15 -16.63
C PHE A 771 11.64 5.34 -15.28
N SER A 772 10.92 5.22 -14.16
CA SER A 772 11.46 5.43 -12.80
C SER A 772 12.60 4.47 -12.40
N LYS A 773 12.68 3.32 -13.07
CA LYS A 773 13.69 2.27 -12.87
C LYS A 773 14.59 2.10 -14.10
N ILE A 774 14.58 3.07 -15.02
CA ILE A 774 15.26 2.92 -16.32
C ILE A 774 16.77 2.72 -16.18
N ARG A 775 17.42 3.34 -15.20
CA ARG A 775 18.86 3.16 -14.96
C ARG A 775 19.16 1.71 -14.61
N PHE A 776 18.35 1.07 -13.76
CA PHE A 776 18.44 -0.36 -13.51
C PHE A 776 18.18 -1.18 -14.78
N THR A 777 17.07 -0.92 -15.48
CA THR A 777 16.71 -1.66 -16.70
C THR A 777 17.78 -1.57 -17.80
N TYR A 778 18.37 -0.38 -17.99
CA TYR A 778 19.47 -0.16 -18.93
C TYR A 778 20.71 -0.93 -18.51
N THR A 779 21.14 -0.83 -17.25
CA THR A 779 22.34 -1.53 -16.79
C THR A 779 22.16 -3.06 -16.77
N TYR A 780 20.96 -3.54 -16.44
CA TYR A 780 20.55 -4.94 -16.61
C TYR A 780 20.66 -5.37 -18.07
N THR A 781 20.09 -4.59 -18.99
CA THR A 781 20.13 -4.84 -20.43
C THR A 781 21.57 -4.95 -20.93
N MET A 782 22.43 -4.02 -20.53
CA MET A 782 23.84 -4.02 -20.91
C MET A 782 24.58 -5.26 -20.40
N ARG A 783 24.36 -5.67 -19.15
CA ARG A 783 25.07 -6.79 -18.52
C ARG A 783 24.54 -8.14 -18.96
N ASN A 784 23.24 -8.33 -18.85
CA ASN A 784 22.60 -9.64 -18.90
C ASN A 784 22.10 -9.98 -20.30
N ILE A 785 21.96 -9.00 -21.19
CA ILE A 785 21.55 -9.24 -22.58
C ILE A 785 22.71 -8.96 -23.52
N VAL A 786 23.21 -7.71 -23.58
CA VAL A 786 24.24 -7.31 -24.56
C VAL A 786 25.58 -8.01 -24.29
N LYS A 787 26.14 -7.84 -23.09
CA LYS A 787 27.44 -8.42 -22.72
C LYS A 787 27.39 -9.95 -22.73
N ARG A 788 26.34 -10.57 -22.16
CA ARG A 788 26.10 -12.02 -22.24
C ARG A 788 26.08 -12.50 -23.69
N ALA A 789 25.33 -11.83 -24.56
CA ALA A 789 25.28 -12.17 -25.98
C ALA A 789 26.68 -12.07 -26.62
N LEU A 790 27.51 -11.11 -26.19
CA LEU A 790 28.86 -10.92 -26.70
C LEU A 790 29.92 -11.84 -26.06
N GLU A 791 29.63 -12.51 -24.95
CA GLU A 791 30.56 -13.41 -24.24
C GLU A 791 30.26 -14.90 -24.45
N GLN A 792 29.03 -15.26 -24.84
CA GLN A 792 28.65 -16.63 -25.18
C GLN A 792 29.63 -17.22 -26.21
N ASN A 793 30.42 -18.23 -25.83
CA ASN A 793 31.45 -18.87 -26.64
C ASN A 793 30.99 -20.16 -27.34
N ASP A 794 29.68 -20.45 -27.30
CA ASP A 794 29.14 -21.69 -27.86
C ASP A 794 29.45 -21.80 -29.35
N PHE A 795 29.74 -23.03 -29.79
CA PHE A 795 29.98 -23.44 -31.19
C PHE A 795 28.90 -22.90 -32.16
N ILE A 796 27.70 -22.67 -31.63
CA ILE A 796 26.52 -22.08 -32.25
C ILE A 796 26.75 -20.62 -32.69
N ARG A 797 27.52 -19.82 -31.94
CA ARG A 797 27.80 -18.40 -32.24
C ARG A 797 28.58 -18.22 -33.55
N LYS A 798 29.43 -19.18 -33.90
CA LYS A 798 30.23 -19.14 -35.13
C LYS A 798 29.40 -19.34 -36.40
N TYR A 799 28.21 -19.94 -36.29
CA TYR A 799 27.36 -20.30 -37.43
C TYR A 799 25.98 -19.62 -37.45
N ILE A 800 25.48 -19.07 -36.32
CA ILE A 800 24.10 -18.55 -36.24
C ILE A 800 23.97 -17.02 -36.25
N ARG A 801 24.95 -16.26 -35.74
CA ARG A 801 24.85 -14.79 -35.67
C ARG A 801 25.61 -14.13 -36.80
N TYR A 802 24.88 -13.34 -37.59
CA TYR A 802 25.45 -12.56 -38.68
C TYR A 802 26.33 -11.42 -38.15
N LYS A 803 27.27 -10.98 -38.98
CA LYS A 803 28.23 -9.93 -38.66
C LYS A 803 27.56 -8.61 -38.30
N ASP A 804 26.48 -8.25 -38.99
CA ASP A 804 25.68 -7.04 -38.73
C ASP A 804 25.15 -6.98 -37.28
N THR A 805 24.66 -8.10 -36.75
CA THR A 805 24.15 -8.21 -35.38
C THR A 805 25.28 -8.07 -34.36
N LEU A 806 26.46 -8.65 -34.65
CA LEU A 806 27.63 -8.52 -33.78
C LEU A 806 28.14 -7.08 -33.77
N ASP A 807 28.27 -6.45 -34.94
CA ASP A 807 28.70 -5.06 -35.07
C ASP A 807 27.70 -4.12 -34.36
N TRP A 808 26.40 -4.39 -34.46
CA TRP A 808 25.36 -3.65 -33.74
C TRP A 808 25.47 -3.79 -32.21
N LEU A 809 25.61 -5.02 -31.69
CA LEU A 809 25.78 -5.25 -30.25
C LEU A 809 27.08 -4.63 -29.72
N GLU A 810 28.18 -4.72 -30.48
CA GLU A 810 29.45 -4.11 -30.09
C GLU A 810 29.31 -2.59 -30.03
N SER A 811 28.58 -1.97 -30.97
CA SER A 811 28.32 -0.52 -30.95
C SER A 811 27.50 -0.02 -29.76
N ILE A 812 26.70 -0.91 -29.16
CA ILE A 812 25.98 -0.64 -27.92
C ILE A 812 26.94 -0.77 -26.73
N LYS A 813 27.73 -1.86 -26.69
CA LYS A 813 28.67 -2.17 -25.60
C LYS A 813 29.81 -1.16 -25.48
N ASP A 814 30.39 -0.74 -26.59
CA ASP A 814 31.49 0.24 -26.63
C ASP A 814 31.01 1.70 -26.56
N GLU A 815 29.70 1.90 -26.43
CA GLU A 815 29.00 3.18 -26.39
C GLU A 815 29.13 4.04 -27.65
N SER A 816 29.74 3.52 -28.73
CA SER A 816 29.94 4.27 -29.98
C SER A 816 28.61 4.70 -30.64
N MET A 817 27.52 3.95 -30.43
CA MET A 817 26.18 4.32 -30.87
C MET A 817 25.68 5.62 -30.21
N PHE A 818 26.08 5.89 -28.98
CA PHE A 818 25.58 6.99 -28.17
C PHE A 818 26.42 8.27 -28.29
N GLU A 819 27.56 8.20 -28.97
CA GLU A 819 28.45 9.34 -29.19
C GLU A 819 27.76 10.45 -30.01
N PRO A 820 27.98 11.74 -29.70
CA PRO A 820 27.36 12.86 -30.42
C PRO A 820 27.59 12.84 -31.94
N ARG A 821 28.74 12.33 -32.40
CA ARG A 821 29.07 12.20 -33.83
C ARG A 821 28.25 11.13 -34.56
N ASN A 822 27.73 10.15 -33.84
CA ASN A 822 26.94 9.03 -34.38
C ASN A 822 25.45 9.18 -34.06
N GLN A 823 25.06 10.18 -33.28
CA GLN A 823 23.68 10.45 -32.91
C GLN A 823 22.76 10.57 -34.14
N VAL A 824 21.71 9.74 -34.15
CA VAL A 824 20.64 9.70 -35.17
C VAL A 824 19.25 9.84 -34.57
N CYS A 825 19.13 9.94 -33.25
CA CYS A 825 17.88 10.21 -32.54
C CYS A 825 17.95 11.56 -31.83
N PHE A 826 16.87 12.32 -31.89
CA PHE A 826 16.80 13.71 -31.42
C PHE A 826 15.44 14.00 -30.79
N GLU A 827 15.38 15.02 -29.95
CA GLU A 827 14.12 15.50 -29.37
C GLU A 827 13.16 16.01 -30.46
N PRO A 828 11.85 15.71 -30.36
CA PRO A 828 10.83 16.16 -31.32
C PRO A 828 10.86 17.67 -31.58
N GLU A 829 11.07 18.47 -30.54
CA GLU A 829 11.09 19.92 -30.57
C GLU A 829 12.29 20.43 -31.40
N LEU A 830 13.45 19.79 -31.25
CA LEU A 830 14.65 20.09 -32.03
C LEU A 830 14.47 19.70 -33.50
N LEU A 831 13.91 18.52 -33.75
CA LEU A 831 13.60 18.05 -35.10
C LEU A 831 12.66 19.02 -35.82
N LEU A 832 11.56 19.40 -35.18
CA LEU A 832 10.60 20.35 -35.73
C LEU A 832 11.26 21.69 -36.04
N SER A 833 12.05 22.23 -35.11
CA SER A 833 12.72 23.51 -35.29
C SER A 833 13.71 23.52 -36.45
N VAL A 834 14.64 22.56 -36.48
CA VAL A 834 15.75 22.56 -37.44
C VAL A 834 15.24 22.20 -38.83
N LEU A 835 14.38 21.19 -38.92
CA LEU A 835 13.88 20.72 -40.20
C LEU A 835 12.97 21.75 -40.86
N THR A 836 12.12 22.46 -40.09
CA THR A 836 11.29 23.54 -40.63
C THR A 836 12.15 24.61 -41.30
N SER A 837 13.22 25.08 -40.66
CA SER A 837 14.14 26.05 -41.28
C SER A 837 14.88 25.48 -42.51
N LEU A 838 15.19 24.19 -42.52
CA LEU A 838 15.86 23.55 -43.67
C LEU A 838 14.94 23.41 -44.89
N THR A 839 13.63 23.33 -44.71
CA THR A 839 12.68 23.25 -45.84
C THR A 839 12.75 24.47 -46.77
N GLU A 840 13.27 25.62 -46.32
CA GLU A 840 13.49 26.82 -47.15
C GLU A 840 14.80 26.76 -47.95
N ARG A 841 15.79 26.02 -47.45
CA ARG A 841 17.16 25.98 -48.00
C ARG A 841 17.37 24.80 -48.94
N CYS A 842 16.50 23.79 -48.87
CA CYS A 842 16.59 22.59 -49.69
C CYS A 842 15.81 22.70 -51.00
N ASN A 843 16.19 21.90 -52.00
CA ASN A 843 15.42 21.79 -53.25
C ASN A 843 13.99 21.24 -53.00
N ALA A 844 13.08 21.48 -53.94
CA ALA A 844 11.66 21.16 -53.78
C ALA A 844 11.37 19.69 -53.40
N LYS A 845 12.14 18.74 -53.96
CA LYS A 845 12.00 17.30 -53.67
C LYS A 845 12.41 16.96 -52.24
N THR A 846 13.55 17.49 -51.79
CA THR A 846 14.06 17.29 -50.42
C THR A 846 13.15 17.98 -49.40
N SER A 847 12.72 19.22 -49.69
CA SER A 847 11.74 19.95 -48.88
C SER A 847 10.45 19.15 -48.71
N MET A 848 9.93 18.52 -49.76
CA MET A 848 8.72 17.71 -49.67
C MET A 848 8.89 16.47 -48.78
N LEU A 849 10.05 15.80 -48.83
CA LEU A 849 10.34 14.67 -47.94
C LEU A 849 10.40 15.10 -46.47
N ILE A 850 11.02 16.25 -46.19
CA ILE A 850 11.09 16.82 -44.84
C ILE A 850 9.70 17.23 -44.37
N GLU A 851 8.91 17.93 -45.20
CA GLU A 851 7.55 18.35 -44.84
C GLU A 851 6.64 17.14 -44.55
N ASN A 852 6.75 16.06 -45.32
CA ASN A 852 5.98 14.84 -45.04
C ASN A 852 6.37 14.19 -43.69
N PHE A 853 7.65 14.23 -43.31
CA PHE A 853 8.07 13.78 -41.99
C PHE A 853 7.53 14.69 -40.88
N LEU A 854 7.55 16.01 -41.09
CA LEU A 854 7.00 16.97 -40.12
C LEU A 854 5.48 16.82 -39.93
N ASP A 855 4.75 16.47 -41.00
CA ASP A 855 3.33 16.09 -40.92
C ASP A 855 3.15 14.88 -39.97
N GLU A 856 3.95 13.82 -40.14
CA GLU A 856 3.91 12.63 -39.27
C GLU A 856 4.33 12.94 -37.82
N LEU A 857 5.30 13.83 -37.61
CA LEU A 857 5.71 14.28 -36.28
C LEU A 857 4.55 14.96 -35.55
N ILE A 858 3.90 15.92 -36.20
CA ILE A 858 2.75 16.63 -35.63
C ILE A 858 1.61 15.65 -35.37
N LYS A 859 1.31 14.78 -36.32
CA LYS A 859 0.29 13.74 -36.17
C LYS A 859 0.55 12.86 -34.94
N THR A 860 1.81 12.47 -34.71
CA THR A 860 2.21 11.67 -33.53
C THR A 860 1.98 12.41 -32.22
N ARG A 861 2.35 13.69 -32.15
CA ARG A 861 2.26 14.50 -30.91
C ARG A 861 0.84 14.77 -30.43
N ILE A 862 -0.16 14.54 -31.29
CA ILE A 862 -1.58 14.72 -30.97
C ILE A 862 -2.22 13.42 -30.47
N GLN A 863 -1.54 12.27 -30.63
CA GLN A 863 -2.10 10.99 -30.21
C GLN A 863 -2.09 10.86 -28.66
N PRO A 864 -3.02 10.07 -28.07
CA PRO A 864 -3.15 9.93 -26.62
C PRO A 864 -2.06 9.09 -25.95
N GLU A 865 -1.20 8.43 -26.71
CA GLU A 865 -0.09 7.60 -26.23
C GLU A 865 0.93 8.42 -25.43
N ASN A 866 1.66 7.75 -24.53
CA ASN A 866 2.63 8.42 -23.66
C ASN A 866 3.80 9.06 -24.46
N GLN A 867 4.46 10.03 -23.85
CA GLN A 867 5.51 10.83 -24.50
C GLN A 867 6.68 9.98 -25.03
N TYR A 868 7.00 8.85 -24.41
CA TYR A 868 8.11 8.00 -24.82
C TYR A 868 7.77 7.16 -26.05
N GLN A 869 6.55 6.62 -26.12
CA GLN A 869 6.04 5.98 -27.35
C GLN A 869 6.02 6.97 -28.52
N GLN A 870 5.54 8.20 -28.28
CA GLN A 870 5.58 9.27 -29.27
C GLN A 870 7.01 9.57 -29.73
N TRP A 871 7.96 9.69 -28.79
CA TRP A 871 9.37 9.94 -29.09
C TRP A 871 9.98 8.83 -29.95
N VAL A 872 9.71 7.56 -29.63
CA VAL A 872 10.20 6.40 -30.39
C VAL A 872 9.65 6.42 -31.81
N ARG A 873 8.32 6.60 -31.99
CA ARG A 873 7.71 6.66 -33.33
C ARG A 873 8.29 7.78 -34.17
N ILE A 874 8.42 8.98 -33.60
CA ILE A 874 8.98 10.15 -34.30
C ILE A 874 10.41 9.85 -34.78
N ASN A 875 11.25 9.25 -33.92
CA ASN A 875 12.62 8.94 -34.29
C ASN A 875 12.72 7.75 -35.27
N VAL A 876 11.77 6.82 -35.26
CA VAL A 876 11.66 5.77 -36.28
C VAL A 876 11.32 6.38 -37.65
N GLU A 877 10.33 7.28 -37.72
CA GLU A 877 9.99 8.00 -38.96
C GLU A 877 11.14 8.87 -39.46
N PHE A 878 11.88 9.50 -38.54
CA PHE A 878 13.06 10.28 -38.89
C PHE A 878 14.16 9.40 -39.50
N ASN A 879 14.39 8.21 -38.95
CA ASN A 879 15.34 7.26 -39.52
C ASN A 879 14.89 6.75 -40.90
N LYS A 880 13.60 6.59 -41.14
CA LYS A 880 13.07 6.30 -42.49
C LYS A 880 13.35 7.44 -43.46
N LEU A 881 13.22 8.70 -43.03
CA LEU A 881 13.60 9.86 -43.84
C LEU A 881 15.10 9.80 -44.20
N LEU A 882 15.98 9.58 -43.22
CA LEU A 882 17.43 9.51 -43.44
C LEU A 882 17.86 8.36 -44.35
N ASN A 883 17.11 7.24 -44.34
CA ASN A 883 17.38 6.06 -45.15
C ASN A 883 16.56 6.03 -46.46
N ASN A 884 15.79 7.08 -46.75
CA ASN A 884 15.03 7.17 -47.99
C ASN A 884 15.98 7.32 -49.18
N LYS A 885 15.92 6.39 -50.14
CA LYS A 885 16.74 6.42 -51.38
C LYS A 885 16.57 7.69 -52.20
N ALA A 886 15.44 8.40 -52.04
CA ALA A 886 15.16 9.67 -52.71
C ALA A 886 15.83 10.88 -52.04
N LEU A 887 16.37 10.73 -50.82
CA LEU A 887 17.08 11.78 -50.09
C LEU A 887 18.57 11.79 -50.50
N PRO A 888 19.09 12.87 -51.09
CA PRO A 888 20.50 12.94 -51.49
C PRO A 888 21.46 12.81 -50.30
N PRO A 889 22.61 12.11 -50.43
CA PRO A 889 23.59 11.98 -49.33
C PRO A 889 24.08 13.32 -48.76
N LYS A 890 24.24 14.35 -49.62
CA LYS A 890 24.59 15.71 -49.19
C LYS A 890 23.51 16.35 -48.31
N ALA A 891 22.23 16.11 -48.62
CA ALA A 891 21.12 16.61 -47.81
C ALA A 891 21.03 15.88 -46.47
N ARG A 892 21.23 14.55 -46.46
CA ARG A 892 21.35 13.75 -45.23
C ARG A 892 22.45 14.28 -44.32
N HIS A 893 23.64 14.55 -44.87
CA HIS A 893 24.76 15.07 -44.10
C HIS A 893 24.46 16.47 -43.53
N LEU A 894 23.86 17.36 -44.34
CA LEU A 894 23.45 18.69 -43.89
C LEU A 894 22.43 18.63 -42.73
N ILE A 895 21.41 17.78 -42.83
CA ILE A 895 20.40 17.61 -41.77
C ILE A 895 21.07 17.18 -40.46
N LEU A 896 21.87 16.12 -40.49
CA LEU A 896 22.56 15.62 -39.30
C LEU A 896 23.57 16.63 -38.74
N GLN A 897 24.28 17.34 -39.61
CA GLN A 897 25.22 18.37 -39.20
C GLN A 897 24.52 19.51 -38.47
N GLU A 898 23.38 20.00 -38.96
CA GLU A 898 22.63 21.09 -38.31
C GLU A 898 21.97 20.64 -37.00
N LEU A 899 21.44 19.42 -36.93
CA LEU A 899 20.88 18.87 -35.70
C LEU A 899 21.95 18.69 -34.61
N ARG A 900 23.14 18.19 -34.95
CA ARG A 900 24.22 17.94 -34.00
C ARG A 900 24.92 19.21 -33.51
N LYS A 901 24.81 20.32 -34.24
CA LYS A 901 25.39 21.61 -33.83
C LYS A 901 24.58 22.33 -32.76
N ARG A 902 23.26 22.12 -32.71
CA ARG A 902 22.35 22.89 -31.84
C ARG A 902 22.12 22.19 -30.51
N LYS A 903 22.02 22.97 -29.43
CA LYS A 903 21.68 22.49 -28.08
C LYS A 903 20.20 22.75 -27.77
N ILE A 904 19.64 21.94 -26.88
CA ILE A 904 18.21 21.97 -26.49
C ILE A 904 17.83 23.26 -25.75
N SER A 905 18.76 23.87 -25.00
CA SER A 905 18.51 25.03 -24.13
C SER A 905 18.07 26.31 -24.84
N ASP A 906 18.12 26.38 -26.18
CA ASP A 906 17.76 27.58 -26.95
C ASP A 906 16.28 27.63 -27.36
N HIS A 907 15.44 26.64 -26.99
CA HIS A 907 14.18 26.37 -27.73
C HIS A 907 12.87 26.22 -26.94
N ASP A 908 12.85 26.33 -25.60
CA ASP A 908 11.59 26.17 -24.84
C ASP A 908 10.56 27.29 -25.06
N ASN A 909 10.98 28.49 -25.49
CA ASN A 909 10.05 29.63 -25.62
C ASN A 909 9.35 29.75 -26.99
N ASP A 910 9.50 28.79 -27.93
CA ASP A 910 9.10 29.01 -29.33
C ASP A 910 8.49 27.80 -30.07
N LEU A 911 8.12 26.71 -29.37
CA LEU A 911 7.61 25.51 -30.03
C LEU A 911 6.32 25.78 -30.83
N ASN A 912 5.37 26.48 -30.21
CA ASN A 912 4.08 26.79 -30.82
C ASN A 912 4.23 27.69 -32.05
N GLU A 913 5.13 28.68 -32.01
CA GLU A 913 5.39 29.54 -33.18
C GLU A 913 5.96 28.72 -34.35
N LYS A 914 6.85 27.76 -34.07
CA LYS A 914 7.42 26.87 -35.11
C LYS A 914 6.37 25.95 -35.71
N VAL A 915 5.50 25.37 -34.88
CA VAL A 915 4.35 24.57 -35.34
C VAL A 915 3.45 25.43 -36.23
N VAL A 916 3.10 26.63 -35.76
CA VAL A 916 2.26 27.60 -36.48
C VAL A 916 2.90 27.97 -37.82
N HIS A 917 4.20 28.29 -37.84
CA HIS A 917 4.93 28.64 -39.04
C HIS A 917 4.94 27.49 -40.06
N PHE A 918 5.21 26.26 -39.61
CA PHE A 918 5.18 25.08 -40.45
C PHE A 918 3.78 24.82 -41.03
N ILE A 919 2.74 24.79 -40.19
CA ILE A 919 1.36 24.53 -40.63
C ILE A 919 0.91 25.59 -41.63
N THR A 920 1.19 26.87 -41.36
CA THR A 920 0.87 27.99 -42.26
C THR A 920 1.47 27.80 -43.65
N ARG A 921 2.76 27.49 -43.67
CA ARG A 921 3.52 27.21 -44.89
C ARG A 921 2.93 26.03 -45.65
N ARG A 922 2.63 24.95 -44.93
CA ARG A 922 2.10 23.69 -45.50
C ARG A 922 0.71 23.89 -46.08
N LEU A 923 -0.17 24.61 -45.37
CA LEU A 923 -1.51 25.00 -45.84
C LEU A 923 -1.45 25.85 -47.11
N ALA A 924 -0.57 26.85 -47.17
CA ALA A 924 -0.38 27.65 -48.37
C ALA A 924 0.01 26.79 -49.59
N ARG A 925 0.87 25.79 -49.38
CA ARG A 925 1.28 24.85 -50.43
C ARG A 925 0.14 23.93 -50.87
N VAL A 926 -0.59 23.32 -49.94
CA VAL A 926 -1.74 22.44 -50.20
C VAL A 926 -2.83 23.18 -50.97
N SER A 927 -3.12 24.43 -50.57
CA SER A 927 -4.07 25.32 -51.22
C SER A 927 -3.78 25.47 -52.73
N ILE A 928 -2.52 25.69 -53.12
CA ILE A 928 -2.15 25.91 -54.52
C ILE A 928 -2.08 24.60 -55.30
N SER A 929 -1.56 23.53 -54.68
CA SER A 929 -1.48 22.21 -55.33
C SER A 929 -2.86 21.71 -55.77
N SER A 930 -3.93 22.09 -55.07
CA SER A 930 -5.31 21.78 -55.44
C SER A 930 -5.81 22.51 -56.71
N THR A 931 -5.21 23.65 -57.07
CA THR A 931 -5.62 24.46 -58.23
C THR A 931 -4.94 24.08 -59.56
N ASN A 932 -3.83 23.35 -59.49
CA ASN A 932 -3.02 22.98 -60.65
C ASN A 932 -3.55 21.76 -61.44
N GLN A 933 -4.82 21.37 -61.27
CA GLN A 933 -5.47 20.38 -62.14
C GLN A 933 -5.72 20.88 -63.58
N TYR A 934 -5.38 22.12 -63.92
CA TYR A 934 -5.51 22.67 -65.27
C TYR A 934 -4.20 22.62 -66.07
N GLY A 935 -4.00 21.54 -66.83
CA GLY A 935 -3.31 21.49 -68.13
C GLY A 935 -1.79 21.80 -68.20
N MET A 936 -1.04 20.88 -68.83
CA MET A 936 0.42 20.89 -69.08
C MET A 936 1.00 22.14 -69.79
N PHE A 937 0.16 23.07 -70.25
CA PHE A 937 0.56 24.23 -71.08
C PHE A 937 0.09 25.60 -70.56
N ASN A 938 -0.57 25.71 -69.40
CA ASN A 938 -1.21 26.97 -68.94
C ASN A 938 -0.57 27.64 -67.72
N THR A 939 0.60 27.21 -67.26
CA THR A 939 1.28 27.87 -66.13
C THR A 939 2.35 28.83 -66.63
N THR A 940 2.07 30.13 -66.52
CA THR A 940 3.09 31.17 -66.66
C THR A 940 4.18 30.96 -65.59
N PRO A 941 5.47 30.89 -65.97
CA PRO A 941 6.57 30.80 -65.01
C PRO A 941 6.45 31.92 -63.96
N GLY A 942 6.44 31.56 -62.67
CA GLY A 942 6.34 32.53 -61.56
C GLY A 942 4.94 32.68 -60.93
N LYS A 943 3.86 32.26 -61.59
CA LYS A 943 2.48 32.38 -61.04
C LYS A 943 2.28 31.56 -59.76
N PHE A 944 2.89 30.38 -59.68
CA PHE A 944 2.89 29.53 -58.48
C PHE A 944 3.50 30.24 -57.27
N GLY A 945 4.66 30.88 -57.45
CA GLY A 945 5.36 31.59 -56.37
C GLY A 945 4.58 32.80 -55.88
N ALA A 946 3.96 33.56 -56.79
CA ALA A 946 3.12 34.71 -56.44
C ALA A 946 1.86 34.28 -55.65
N GLN A 947 1.14 33.27 -56.12
CA GLN A 947 -0.04 32.72 -55.43
C GLN A 947 0.32 32.12 -54.07
N TYR A 948 1.50 31.51 -53.97
CA TYR A 948 2.00 30.97 -52.70
C TYR A 948 2.27 32.04 -51.67
N ASN A 949 3.02 33.05 -52.05
CA ASN A 949 3.34 34.15 -51.15
C ASN A 949 2.08 34.93 -50.73
N GLU A 950 1.11 35.08 -51.64
CA GLU A 950 -0.17 35.73 -51.32
C GLU A 950 -1.00 34.91 -50.32
N THR A 951 -1.20 33.61 -50.57
CA THR A 951 -1.94 32.73 -49.66
C THR A 951 -1.24 32.61 -48.31
N LYS A 952 0.09 32.44 -48.30
CA LYS A 952 0.90 32.40 -47.07
C LYS A 952 0.72 33.69 -46.26
N LYS A 953 0.84 34.87 -46.89
CA LYS A 953 0.68 36.16 -46.22
C LYS A 953 -0.71 36.35 -45.62
N ARG A 954 -1.77 35.91 -46.31
CA ARG A 954 -3.14 35.95 -45.78
C ARG A 954 -3.32 35.06 -44.54
N LEU A 955 -2.74 33.86 -44.57
CA LEU A 955 -2.76 32.95 -43.42
C LEU A 955 -1.95 33.53 -42.25
N GLU A 956 -0.76 34.09 -42.48
CA GLU A 956 0.05 34.75 -41.46
C GLU A 956 -0.68 35.93 -40.81
N GLN A 957 -1.37 36.76 -41.60
CA GLN A 957 -2.19 37.88 -41.09
C GLN A 957 -3.35 37.39 -40.23
N TYR A 958 -4.03 36.33 -40.65
CA TYR A 958 -5.12 35.74 -39.89
C TYR A 958 -4.61 35.17 -38.55
N ILE A 959 -3.50 34.45 -38.56
CA ILE A 959 -2.93 33.87 -37.35
C ILE A 959 -2.43 34.95 -36.39
N SER A 960 -1.85 36.03 -36.91
CA SER A 960 -1.46 37.18 -36.10
C SER A 960 -2.65 37.88 -35.43
N SER A 961 -3.88 37.66 -35.93
CA SER A 961 -5.12 38.15 -35.32
C SER A 961 -5.71 37.21 -34.27
N LEU A 962 -5.30 35.94 -34.26
CA LEU A 962 -5.57 35.03 -33.15
C LEU A 962 -4.63 35.44 -32.02
N GLU A 963 -5.15 35.80 -30.85
CA GLU A 963 -4.36 36.17 -29.65
C GLU A 963 -3.59 34.96 -29.06
N LEU A 964 -2.83 34.25 -29.89
CA LEU A 964 -2.05 33.06 -29.54
C LEU A 964 -0.90 33.40 -28.57
N SER A 965 -0.42 34.64 -28.59
CA SER A 965 0.71 35.10 -27.79
C SER A 965 0.38 35.39 -26.31
N SER A 966 -0.91 35.39 -25.91
CA SER A 966 -1.32 35.70 -24.53
C SER A 966 -1.54 34.46 -23.64
N LYS A 967 -1.63 33.26 -24.22
CA LYS A 967 -1.81 31.99 -23.48
C LYS A 967 -0.52 31.18 -23.49
N LYS A 968 0.10 31.03 -22.32
CA LYS A 968 1.42 30.40 -22.16
C LYS A 968 1.42 28.88 -22.44
N GLU A 969 0.25 28.24 -22.53
CA GLU A 969 0.12 26.78 -22.71
C GLU A 969 -1.03 26.45 -23.68
N ILE A 970 -0.78 26.57 -25.00
CA ILE A 970 -1.70 26.05 -26.02
C ILE A 970 -1.14 24.71 -26.51
N THR A 971 -1.95 23.65 -26.51
CA THR A 971 -1.55 22.33 -27.05
C THR A 971 -1.60 22.33 -28.58
N ILE A 972 -0.85 21.43 -29.24
CA ILE A 972 -0.86 21.30 -30.71
C ILE A 972 -2.26 20.95 -31.25
N SER A 973 -3.02 20.14 -30.51
CA SER A 973 -4.42 19.79 -30.86
C SER A 973 -5.33 21.02 -30.86
N GLU A 974 -5.17 21.89 -29.85
CA GLU A 974 -5.90 23.14 -29.74
C GLU A 974 -5.50 24.12 -30.87
N LEU A 975 -4.21 24.23 -31.17
CA LEU A 975 -3.72 25.00 -32.32
C LEU A 975 -4.37 24.55 -33.62
N ILE A 976 -4.39 23.24 -33.91
CA ILE A 976 -4.99 22.70 -35.14
C ILE A 976 -6.50 22.96 -35.17
N SER A 977 -7.18 22.89 -34.03
CA SER A 977 -8.60 23.21 -33.93
C SER A 977 -8.87 24.68 -34.26
N GLN A 978 -8.02 25.60 -33.79
CA GLN A 978 -8.10 27.01 -34.16
C GLN A 978 -7.82 27.25 -35.65
N PHE A 979 -6.83 26.56 -36.23
CA PHE A 979 -6.61 26.58 -37.69
C PHE A 979 -7.84 26.10 -38.46
N LYS A 980 -8.52 25.04 -38.00
CA LYS A 980 -9.76 24.53 -38.63
C LYS A 980 -10.88 25.56 -38.59
N ILE A 981 -11.06 26.25 -37.47
CA ILE A 981 -12.06 27.32 -37.32
C ILE A 981 -11.72 28.48 -38.27
N GLY A 982 -10.45 28.88 -38.32
CA GLY A 982 -10.02 30.00 -39.14
C GLY A 982 -10.14 29.80 -40.64
N ILE A 983 -9.80 28.61 -41.12
CA ILE A 983 -9.89 28.28 -42.55
C ILE A 983 -11.35 28.26 -43.02
N LYS A 984 -12.31 27.90 -42.15
CA LYS A 984 -13.75 28.02 -42.48
C LYS A 984 -14.17 29.47 -42.76
N GLY A 985 -13.49 30.45 -42.16
CA GLY A 985 -13.76 31.88 -42.38
C GLY A 985 -13.16 32.47 -43.65
N ILE A 986 -12.15 31.83 -44.25
CA ILE A 986 -11.45 32.33 -45.46
C ILE A 986 -12.23 31.88 -46.70
N VAL A 987 -13.32 32.56 -47.09
CA VAL A 987 -14.21 32.12 -48.19
C VAL A 987 -13.46 31.90 -49.53
N ASN A 988 -13.19 30.64 -49.92
CA ASN A 988 -12.76 30.24 -51.27
C ASN A 988 -12.80 28.71 -51.48
N SER A 989 -12.84 28.25 -52.75
CA SER A 989 -12.79 26.83 -53.16
C SER A 989 -11.56 26.05 -52.67
N HIS A 990 -10.53 26.77 -52.19
CA HIS A 990 -9.27 26.23 -51.67
C HIS A 990 -9.41 25.66 -50.24
N ASN A 991 -10.52 25.97 -49.56
CA ASN A 991 -10.76 25.56 -48.18
C ASN A 991 -10.92 24.06 -48.02
N ILE A 992 -11.41 23.36 -49.04
CA ILE A 992 -11.65 21.91 -48.95
C ILE A 992 -10.33 21.18 -48.77
N ALA A 993 -9.32 21.46 -49.59
CA ALA A 993 -8.02 20.82 -49.51
C ALA A 993 -7.27 21.15 -48.20
N MET A 994 -7.34 22.40 -47.75
CA MET A 994 -6.76 22.82 -46.48
C MET A 994 -7.45 22.16 -45.28
N THR A 995 -8.78 22.06 -45.29
CA THR A 995 -9.55 21.39 -44.23
C THR A 995 -9.25 19.90 -44.20
N GLN A 996 -9.21 19.24 -45.37
CA GLN A 996 -8.85 17.82 -45.49
C GLN A 996 -7.44 17.54 -44.96
N TYR A 997 -6.48 18.44 -45.19
CA TYR A 997 -5.14 18.34 -44.62
C TYR A 997 -5.15 18.46 -43.08
N LEU A 998 -5.86 19.43 -42.51
CA LEU A 998 -5.95 19.54 -41.04
C LEU A 998 -6.71 18.36 -40.42
N GLU A 999 -7.69 17.81 -41.12
CA GLU A 999 -8.38 16.58 -40.73
C GLU A 999 -7.42 15.40 -40.72
N SER A 1000 -6.56 15.26 -41.73
CA SER A 1000 -5.59 14.15 -41.81
C SER A 1000 -4.55 14.18 -40.69
N LEU A 1001 -4.17 15.37 -40.20
CA LEU A 1001 -3.30 15.52 -39.02
C LEU A 1001 -3.97 15.06 -37.72
N THR A 1002 -5.31 15.11 -37.64
CA THR A 1002 -6.07 14.70 -36.46
C THR A 1002 -6.61 13.27 -36.53
N GLN A 1003 -6.40 12.56 -37.64
CA GLN A 1003 -6.79 11.16 -37.75
C GLN A 1003 -6.01 10.31 -36.76
N SER A 1004 -6.71 9.46 -36.01
CA SER A 1004 -6.08 8.50 -35.12
C SER A 1004 -5.16 7.57 -35.92
N ILE A 1005 -3.99 7.31 -35.36
CA ILE A 1005 -3.08 6.31 -35.91
C ILE A 1005 -3.57 4.96 -35.37
N PRO A 1006 -3.94 4.00 -36.23
CA PRO A 1006 -4.48 2.72 -35.76
C PRO A 1006 -3.43 1.97 -34.94
N LEU A 1007 -3.74 1.69 -33.68
CA LEU A 1007 -3.05 0.73 -32.85
C LEU A 1007 -3.33 -0.67 -33.42
N GLN A 1008 -2.35 -1.25 -34.12
CA GLN A 1008 -2.38 -2.69 -34.37
C GLN A 1008 -1.74 -3.35 -33.15
N HIS A 1009 -2.57 -3.87 -32.25
CA HIS A 1009 -2.10 -4.70 -31.14
C HIS A 1009 -1.19 -5.80 -31.70
N VAL A 1010 0.01 -5.90 -31.12
CA VAL A 1010 0.86 -7.09 -31.26
C VAL A 1010 0.01 -8.25 -30.78
N GLY A 1011 -0.25 -9.21 -31.68
CA GLY A 1011 -1.34 -10.17 -31.56
C GLY A 1011 -1.37 -10.97 -30.26
N ASP A 1012 -2.57 -11.46 -29.96
CA ASP A 1012 -2.97 -12.42 -28.93
C ASP A 1012 -2.25 -13.78 -29.03
N ASP A 1013 -0.92 -13.79 -29.08
CA ASP A 1013 -0.19 -14.87 -28.45
C ASP A 1013 -0.12 -14.53 -26.95
N ILE A 1014 -1.25 -14.74 -26.25
CA ILE A 1014 -1.24 -14.92 -24.80
C ILE A 1014 -0.44 -16.20 -24.53
N VAL A 1015 0.88 -16.08 -24.60
CA VAL A 1015 1.73 -16.84 -23.71
C VAL A 1015 1.38 -16.27 -22.35
N GLN A 1016 0.56 -17.00 -21.59
CA GLN A 1016 0.49 -16.83 -20.15
C GLN A 1016 1.93 -16.57 -19.70
N MET A 1017 2.17 -15.45 -19.02
CA MET A 1017 3.39 -15.35 -18.24
C MET A 1017 3.31 -16.53 -17.26
N GLU A 1018 3.97 -17.64 -17.60
CA GLU A 1018 4.63 -18.36 -16.53
C GLU A 1018 5.52 -17.30 -15.88
N PRO A 1019 5.42 -17.10 -14.55
CA PRO A 1019 6.42 -16.31 -13.83
C PRO A 1019 7.77 -16.81 -14.31
N ILE A 1020 8.74 -15.93 -14.52
CA ILE A 1020 10.09 -16.30 -14.98
C ILE A 1020 10.56 -17.50 -14.14
N SER A 1021 10.32 -18.69 -14.68
CA SER A 1021 10.63 -19.95 -14.08
C SER A 1021 12.08 -20.11 -14.44
N LEU A 1022 12.92 -19.95 -13.43
CA LEU A 1022 14.33 -20.25 -13.49
C LEU A 1022 14.56 -21.77 -13.62
N LYS A 1023 13.85 -22.45 -14.53
CA LYS A 1023 14.21 -23.79 -15.03
C LYS A 1023 15.05 -23.65 -16.29
N ALA A 1024 16.32 -23.36 -16.05
CA ALA A 1024 17.44 -24.07 -16.65
C ALA A 1024 18.30 -24.57 -15.49
#